data_AF-A0A3L7PFW4-F1
#
_entry.id   AF-A0A3L7PFW4-F1
#
_cell.length_a   1.000
_cell.length_b   1.000
_cell.length_c   1.000
_cell.angle_alpha   90.00
_cell.angle_beta   90.00
_cell.angle_gamma   90.00
#
_symmetry.space_group_name_H-M   'P 1'
#
loop_
_entity.id
_entity.type
_entity.pdbx_description
1 polymer ?
#
loop_
_entity_poly.entity_id
_entity_poly.type
_entity_poly.pdbx_seq_one_letter_code
_entity_poly.pdbx_strand_id
1 'polypeptide(L)'
;MSPRDVVLVVLVSWASLAPAADFSKRYVHAGSEGKLVYEIGPRGDRMPDYSHAGYRGGGVEPPLVPAKVIVGPVEGDDTESIQRALDHVATLPADEAGFRGAVLLETGVYEIGGQIHLAARGIVLRGRGADREGGSVLVATGQDRRSLIAVRGGSEPTLAEAVGRVGIVDRYVPCGGSRLMLEPGHGLVPGDHVRIEHPSTKAWIAAVGMDRFPSRGGGSWLDWKSGTLDIAWERVISVVKGDAVAIDVPLPMALDAALAQATVRRLDWPSRIDHVGVERLGLESAGDEGRPADEDHAWDGVSLANVRDAWVRDCGFTGFAGSAVNVIDTATRVTVERCGSQTPRSEIGGWRRRTFFVGGGQVLVRDCVAEDGREDFGVGHLAPGPNAFVRCVARRSHGDSGPLGSWATGVLYDHVEIDGGRLALTNREIADQGVGWASANGTAWVCTAGVVECRMPPTAANWAVGPRGEVVGDGFWKQLDQSVEPKSLYDSQLWERLGSEPEPAVAHREPERVVEAIRVAHLPRLAATTRPVASHPLVLENGWLTIDGRIVTGQRLVPPWWKGHMLPARAEGFQPSITRFVPGRDGFPYTTDLAALATRLDAEGRRVIEHHWGLWYDRRRDDHQTVRRITPEVWPPFEEQPWARSGAGTAWDGLSQYDLARFNPWYFARLQSCAGECEQHGLVLLAHMYFQHNILESAAHWADFPWRPANCLQATGFPEPPPFPPGGRIDMAEPFYDVTHPVRRGLHVAYIRQCLDVLSESGNVIVTVGEEYTGPEAFVRFWLETIRDWRRETGRRVLVALSCTRDVQDAILADSALAAEVDVIDVKYWWYTADGTPYAPPGGERLAPRQQLRAWKGSKGRSAGQTARQVRELRLAHPEKAVICSSEGSDPVAVLLGGGSLAAVGPLDPEVGAAIVAMRPIAGDAAGDAGCLEDREGRRVVADDPGVLLLTAPAAATPP
;
A
#
# COMPACT_ATOMS: atom_id res chain seq x y z
N MET A 1 16.98 -36.40 -88.63
CA MET A 1 18.40 -36.64 -88.97
C MET A 1 19.23 -35.64 -88.19
N SER A 2 20.15 -36.12 -87.35
CA SER A 2 21.22 -35.33 -86.70
C SER A 2 22.30 -34.89 -87.72
N PRO A 3 23.44 -34.27 -87.36
CA PRO A 3 23.87 -33.59 -86.11
C PRO A 3 24.51 -32.20 -86.36
N ARG A 4 24.84 -31.45 -85.30
CA ARG A 4 26.08 -30.64 -85.20
C ARG A 4 26.31 -30.11 -83.78
N ASP A 5 27.54 -30.34 -83.34
CA ASP A 5 28.21 -30.10 -82.06
C ASP A 5 27.97 -28.74 -81.39
N VAL A 6 27.75 -28.75 -80.06
CA VAL A 6 28.00 -27.62 -79.16
C VAL A 6 28.81 -28.15 -77.97
N VAL A 7 30.00 -27.59 -77.81
CA VAL A 7 30.92 -27.83 -76.69
C VAL A 7 30.33 -27.23 -75.41
N LEU A 8 30.06 -28.07 -74.42
CA LEU A 8 29.63 -27.67 -73.08
C LEU A 8 30.86 -27.32 -72.23
N VAL A 9 31.06 -26.02 -71.97
CA VAL A 9 32.02 -25.55 -70.94
C VAL A 9 31.34 -25.70 -69.58
N VAL A 10 31.79 -26.67 -68.79
CA VAL A 10 31.40 -26.82 -67.39
C VAL A 10 32.20 -25.79 -66.56
N LEU A 11 31.55 -24.67 -66.22
CA LEU A 11 32.01 -23.76 -65.17
C LEU A 11 31.67 -24.40 -63.82
N VAL A 12 32.66 -24.99 -63.16
CA VAL A 12 32.56 -25.38 -61.75
C VAL A 12 32.59 -24.08 -60.93
N SER A 13 31.41 -23.60 -60.51
CA SER A 13 31.31 -22.56 -59.50
C SER A 13 31.74 -23.16 -58.16
N TRP A 14 32.87 -22.70 -57.65
CA TRP A 14 33.24 -22.89 -56.25
C TRP A 14 32.28 -22.03 -55.42
N ALA A 15 31.13 -22.59 -55.05
CA ALA A 15 30.31 -22.02 -53.99
C ALA A 15 31.13 -22.12 -52.70
N SER A 16 31.68 -20.99 -52.27
CA SER A 16 32.25 -20.85 -50.94
C SER A 16 31.17 -21.21 -49.92
N LEU A 17 31.27 -22.40 -49.32
CA LEU A 17 30.53 -22.74 -48.11
C LEU A 17 30.92 -21.72 -47.04
N ALA A 18 30.03 -20.76 -46.78
CA ALA A 18 30.13 -19.96 -45.57
C ALA A 18 30.15 -20.95 -44.39
N PRO A 19 31.09 -20.83 -43.43
CA PRO A 19 31.09 -21.69 -42.26
C PRO A 19 29.73 -21.56 -41.55
N ALA A 20 29.17 -22.70 -41.12
CA ALA A 20 27.94 -22.70 -40.33
C ALA A 20 28.11 -21.77 -39.11
N ALA A 21 27.11 -20.95 -38.83
CA ALA A 21 27.15 -20.05 -37.68
C ALA A 21 27.37 -20.87 -36.39
N ASP A 22 28.42 -20.54 -35.64
CA ASP A 22 28.71 -21.18 -34.37
C ASP A 22 27.69 -20.70 -33.31
N PHE A 23 26.67 -21.52 -33.07
CA PHE A 23 25.61 -21.21 -32.13
C PHE A 23 26.12 -21.00 -30.69
N SER A 24 27.29 -21.53 -30.33
CA SER A 24 27.91 -21.30 -29.01
C SER A 24 28.44 -19.87 -28.83
N LYS A 25 28.59 -19.11 -29.93
CA LYS A 25 29.03 -17.71 -29.92
C LYS A 25 27.87 -16.70 -29.91
N ARG A 26 26.62 -17.15 -29.86
CA ARG A 26 25.46 -16.25 -29.85
C ARG A 26 25.27 -15.51 -28.51
N TYR A 27 24.71 -14.31 -28.62
CA TYR A 27 24.41 -13.29 -27.61
C TYR A 27 25.63 -12.76 -26.84
N VAL A 28 26.16 -13.55 -25.91
CA VAL A 28 27.38 -13.23 -25.14
C VAL A 28 28.21 -14.51 -25.02
N HIS A 29 29.52 -14.38 -25.22
CA HIS A 29 30.48 -15.46 -25.03
C HIS A 29 31.85 -14.91 -24.61
N ALA A 30 32.68 -15.79 -24.03
CA ALA A 30 34.05 -15.45 -23.67
C ALA A 30 34.90 -15.14 -24.92
N GLY A 31 35.61 -14.02 -24.88
CA GLY A 31 36.63 -13.61 -25.83
C GLY A 31 38.05 -13.86 -25.29
N SER A 32 39.04 -13.19 -25.87
CA SER A 32 40.43 -13.23 -25.40
C SER A 32 40.63 -12.39 -24.14
N GLU A 33 41.56 -12.81 -23.27
CA GLU A 33 42.03 -12.01 -22.12
C GLU A 33 40.93 -11.59 -21.13
N GLY A 34 39.93 -12.44 -20.90
CA GLY A 34 38.84 -12.18 -19.94
C GLY A 34 37.77 -11.20 -20.42
N LYS A 35 37.84 -10.74 -21.67
CA LYS A 35 36.81 -9.89 -22.27
C LYS A 35 35.62 -10.70 -22.77
N LEU A 36 34.44 -10.10 -22.75
CA LEU A 36 33.22 -10.67 -23.30
C LEU A 36 32.98 -10.12 -24.72
N VAL A 37 32.49 -10.99 -25.60
CA VAL A 37 32.07 -10.62 -26.95
C VAL A 37 30.54 -10.63 -27.01
N TYR A 38 29.97 -9.49 -27.37
CA TYR A 38 28.53 -9.29 -27.49
C TYR A 38 28.09 -9.40 -28.94
N GLU A 39 27.03 -10.17 -29.20
CA GLU A 39 26.25 -10.09 -30.44
C GLU A 39 25.47 -8.76 -30.42
N ILE A 40 25.73 -7.94 -31.43
CA ILE A 40 25.07 -6.64 -31.59
C ILE A 40 23.99 -6.80 -32.65
N GLY A 41 22.74 -6.54 -32.26
CA GLY A 41 21.58 -6.60 -33.16
C GLY A 41 21.62 -5.50 -34.23
N PRO A 42 20.75 -5.57 -35.26
CA PRO A 42 20.78 -4.66 -36.40
C PRO A 42 20.63 -3.17 -36.06
N ARG A 43 19.98 -2.85 -34.93
CA ARG A 43 19.81 -1.48 -34.43
C ARG A 43 20.83 -1.07 -33.37
N GLY A 44 21.80 -1.92 -33.08
CA GLY A 44 22.81 -1.70 -32.05
C GLY A 44 22.49 -2.31 -30.68
N ASP A 45 21.31 -2.94 -30.52
CA ASP A 45 20.91 -3.57 -29.26
C ASP A 45 21.80 -4.74 -28.87
N ARG A 46 22.14 -4.85 -27.60
CA ARG A 46 22.84 -6.01 -27.02
C ARG A 46 22.24 -6.41 -25.68
N MET A 47 22.65 -7.57 -25.18
CA MET A 47 22.34 -7.99 -23.82
C MET A 47 22.83 -6.94 -22.79
N PRO A 48 22.02 -6.57 -21.78
CA PRO A 48 22.42 -5.60 -20.76
C PRO A 48 23.72 -5.97 -20.02
N ASP A 49 24.39 -4.93 -19.51
CA ASP A 49 25.49 -5.09 -18.55
C ASP A 49 24.94 -5.06 -17.13
N TYR A 50 24.98 -6.22 -16.46
CA TYR A 50 24.42 -6.40 -15.13
C TYR A 50 25.43 -6.11 -14.01
N SER A 51 26.71 -5.91 -14.34
CA SER A 51 27.79 -5.72 -13.36
C SER A 51 27.67 -4.46 -12.50
N HIS A 52 26.76 -3.56 -12.86
CA HIS A 52 26.46 -2.33 -12.13
C HIS A 52 25.43 -2.50 -11.01
N ALA A 53 24.93 -3.72 -10.79
CA ALA A 53 24.04 -4.05 -9.68
C ALA A 53 24.85 -4.29 -8.37
N GLY A 54 24.34 -3.76 -7.26
CA GLY A 54 24.90 -3.91 -5.91
C GLY A 54 25.33 -2.59 -5.27
N TYR A 55 25.74 -2.69 -4.00
CA TYR A 55 26.32 -1.61 -3.19
C TYR A 55 27.37 -0.82 -3.99
N ARG A 56 27.22 0.52 -4.02
CA ARG A 56 28.06 1.45 -4.79
C ARG A 56 28.20 1.13 -6.29
N GLY A 57 27.23 0.42 -6.85
CA GLY A 57 27.19 0.06 -8.28
C GLY A 57 27.90 -1.25 -8.60
N GLY A 58 27.99 -2.17 -7.64
CA GLY A 58 28.60 -3.50 -7.81
C GLY A 58 30.13 -3.49 -7.78
N GLY A 59 30.73 -4.61 -7.39
CA GLY A 59 32.19 -4.76 -7.30
C GLY A 59 32.85 -4.10 -6.09
N VAL A 60 32.06 -3.54 -5.18
CA VAL A 60 32.54 -2.97 -3.91
C VAL A 60 31.93 -3.79 -2.78
N GLU A 61 32.79 -4.44 -1.99
CA GLU A 61 32.37 -5.15 -0.79
C GLU A 61 31.87 -4.15 0.26
N PRO A 62 30.70 -4.35 0.89
CA PRO A 62 30.25 -3.45 1.94
C PRO A 62 31.25 -3.46 3.12
N PRO A 63 31.62 -2.31 3.68
CA PRO A 63 32.73 -2.24 4.64
C PRO A 63 32.34 -2.74 6.03
N LEU A 64 33.33 -3.13 6.82
CA LEU A 64 33.13 -3.38 8.25
C LEU A 64 33.24 -2.07 9.05
N VAL A 65 32.09 -1.46 9.33
CA VAL A 65 32.01 -0.18 10.09
C VAL A 65 32.31 -0.40 11.58
N PRO A 66 33.16 0.42 12.24
CA PRO A 66 33.42 0.31 13.68
C PRO A 66 32.16 0.54 14.54
N ALA A 67 31.98 -0.28 15.58
CA ALA A 67 30.90 -0.08 16.55
C ALA A 67 31.16 1.15 17.42
N LYS A 68 30.11 1.97 17.62
CA LYS A 68 30.13 3.15 18.50
C LYS A 68 29.27 2.95 19.74
N VAL A 69 28.22 2.14 19.62
CA VAL A 69 27.33 1.78 20.72
C VAL A 69 27.18 0.27 20.76
N ILE A 70 27.23 -0.29 21.97
CA ILE A 70 26.93 -1.70 22.24
C ILE A 70 25.61 -1.79 23.01
N VAL A 71 24.71 -2.65 22.54
CA VAL A 71 23.40 -2.93 23.16
C VAL A 71 23.38 -4.40 23.56
N GLY A 72 22.99 -4.69 24.80
CA GLY A 72 22.65 -6.04 25.24
C GLY A 72 21.13 -6.13 25.45
N PRO A 73 20.56 -7.35 25.45
CA PRO A 73 19.12 -7.53 25.61
C PRO A 73 18.67 -7.07 27.00
N VAL A 74 17.46 -6.53 27.08
CA VAL A 74 16.78 -6.20 28.35
C VAL A 74 15.66 -7.20 28.64
N GLU A 75 15.04 -7.08 29.82
CA GLU A 75 13.82 -7.82 30.13
C GLU A 75 12.63 -7.11 29.45
N GLY A 76 11.86 -7.84 28.63
CA GLY A 76 10.74 -7.29 27.86
C GLY A 76 11.16 -6.64 26.55
N ASP A 77 10.45 -5.59 26.13
CA ASP A 77 10.61 -4.95 24.82
C ASP A 77 11.91 -4.14 24.68
N ASP A 78 12.79 -4.55 23.77
CA ASP A 78 14.06 -3.93 23.40
C ASP A 78 13.93 -2.79 22.38
N THR A 79 12.73 -2.53 21.83
CA THR A 79 12.50 -1.55 20.76
C THR A 79 13.14 -0.19 21.08
N GLU A 80 12.83 0.38 22.25
CA GLU A 80 13.35 1.70 22.65
C GLU A 80 14.88 1.69 22.85
N SER A 81 15.42 0.59 23.42
CA SER A 81 16.84 0.46 23.71
C SER A 81 17.68 0.50 22.43
N ILE A 82 17.26 -0.27 21.42
CA ILE A 82 17.91 -0.33 20.11
C ILE A 82 17.70 0.98 19.35
N GLN A 83 16.47 1.53 19.33
CA GLN A 83 16.19 2.77 18.63
C GLN A 83 17.02 3.93 19.19
N ARG A 84 17.15 4.05 20.51
CA ARG A 84 17.99 5.08 21.15
C ARG A 84 19.45 4.97 20.78
N ALA A 85 19.97 3.74 20.62
CA ALA A 85 21.35 3.53 20.18
C ALA A 85 21.55 4.00 18.74
N LEU A 86 20.61 3.67 17.84
CA LEU A 86 20.62 4.12 16.44
C LEU A 86 20.53 5.64 16.35
N ASP A 87 19.61 6.25 17.10
CA ASP A 87 19.41 7.70 17.15
C ASP A 87 20.67 8.42 17.66
N HIS A 88 21.34 7.87 18.68
CA HIS A 88 22.60 8.41 19.14
C HIS A 88 23.69 8.36 18.06
N VAL A 89 23.88 7.21 17.41
CA VAL A 89 24.86 7.06 16.34
C VAL A 89 24.55 8.01 15.18
N ALA A 90 23.28 8.26 14.87
CA ALA A 90 22.86 9.23 13.86
C ALA A 90 23.33 10.67 14.16
N THR A 91 23.58 11.03 15.42
CA THR A 91 24.11 12.35 15.81
C THR A 91 25.63 12.48 15.67
N LEU A 92 26.37 11.37 15.59
CA LEU A 92 27.84 11.39 15.51
C LEU A 92 28.31 11.93 14.16
N PRO A 93 29.46 12.63 14.09
CA PRO A 93 30.03 13.04 12.80
C PRO A 93 30.35 11.82 11.93
N ALA A 94 30.10 11.93 10.62
CA ALA A 94 30.52 10.92 9.67
C ALA A 94 32.06 10.97 9.48
N ASP A 95 32.66 9.81 9.24
CA ASP A 95 34.05 9.67 8.82
C ASP A 95 34.25 10.04 7.34
N GLU A 96 35.49 9.93 6.86
CA GLU A 96 35.84 10.23 5.45
C GLU A 96 35.13 9.32 4.44
N ALA A 97 34.69 8.12 4.87
CA ALA A 97 33.95 7.17 4.05
C ALA A 97 32.42 7.37 4.15
N GLY A 98 31.95 8.35 4.94
CA GLY A 98 30.53 8.68 5.10
C GLY A 98 29.83 7.96 6.25
N PHE A 99 30.54 7.20 7.09
CA PHE A 99 29.95 6.43 8.19
C PHE A 99 30.03 7.16 9.53
N ARG A 100 28.91 7.18 10.26
CA ARG A 100 28.82 7.67 11.64
C ARG A 100 29.18 6.58 12.65
N GLY A 101 28.85 5.33 12.33
CA GLY A 101 29.20 4.16 13.14
C GLY A 101 28.19 3.03 13.06
N ALA A 102 28.53 1.92 13.71
CA ALA A 102 27.62 0.80 13.91
C ALA A 102 27.06 0.76 15.33
N VAL A 103 25.81 0.32 15.46
CA VAL A 103 25.23 -0.23 16.69
C VAL A 103 25.46 -1.73 16.67
N LEU A 104 26.16 -2.24 17.67
CA LEU A 104 26.46 -3.66 17.82
C LEU A 104 25.55 -4.26 18.89
N LEU A 105 24.75 -5.24 18.49
CA LEU A 105 23.98 -6.07 19.42
C LEU A 105 24.90 -7.20 19.93
N GLU A 106 24.95 -7.36 21.24
CA GLU A 106 25.58 -8.52 21.86
C GLU A 106 24.76 -9.79 21.57
N THR A 107 25.37 -10.95 21.83
CA THR A 107 24.66 -12.24 21.75
C THR A 107 23.44 -12.23 22.67
N GLY A 108 22.30 -12.68 22.16
CA GLY A 108 21.04 -12.69 22.91
C GLY A 108 19.81 -12.66 22.01
N VAL A 109 18.65 -12.82 22.66
CA VAL A 109 17.33 -12.68 22.04
C VAL A 109 16.75 -11.34 22.52
N TYR A 110 16.26 -10.54 21.58
CA TYR A 110 15.70 -9.22 21.81
C TYR A 110 14.23 -9.23 21.39
N GLU A 111 13.31 -8.83 22.27
CA GLU A 111 11.89 -8.75 21.94
C GLU A 111 11.59 -7.38 21.32
N ILE A 112 10.87 -7.36 20.20
CA ILE A 112 10.61 -6.12 19.45
C ILE A 112 9.10 -5.97 19.24
N GLY A 113 8.46 -5.25 20.16
CA GLY A 113 7.03 -4.94 20.08
C GLY A 113 6.71 -3.97 18.94
N GLY A 114 7.51 -2.91 18.79
CA GLY A 114 7.40 -1.89 17.76
C GLY A 114 8.25 -2.15 16.52
N GLN A 115 8.65 -1.11 15.78
CA GLN A 115 9.49 -1.23 14.58
C GLN A 115 10.87 -0.59 14.82
N ILE A 116 11.94 -1.17 14.29
CA ILE A 116 13.28 -0.57 14.33
C ILE A 116 13.51 0.26 13.07
N HIS A 117 13.83 1.53 13.24
CA HIS A 117 14.00 2.48 12.13
C HIS A 117 15.46 2.91 11.95
N LEU A 118 15.99 2.71 10.75
CA LEU A 118 17.26 3.28 10.29
C LEU A 118 16.95 4.41 9.32
N ALA A 119 16.82 5.63 9.85
CA ALA A 119 16.37 6.82 9.12
C ALA A 119 17.48 7.87 8.87
N ALA A 120 18.74 7.56 9.18
CA ALA A 120 19.88 8.45 8.99
C ALA A 120 20.96 7.80 8.11
N ARG A 121 21.76 8.65 7.45
CA ARG A 121 22.90 8.20 6.63
C ARG A 121 24.07 7.73 7.49
N GLY A 122 24.83 6.75 6.99
CA GLY A 122 26.09 6.31 7.57
C GLY A 122 25.96 5.45 8.82
N ILE A 123 24.80 4.82 9.07
CA ILE A 123 24.55 4.00 10.26
C ILE A 123 24.41 2.52 9.90
N VAL A 124 24.90 1.64 10.77
CA VAL A 124 24.81 0.19 10.59
C VAL A 124 24.23 -0.46 11.85
N LEU A 125 23.29 -1.39 11.68
CA LEU A 125 22.85 -2.30 12.74
C LEU A 125 23.51 -3.66 12.52
N ARG A 126 24.33 -4.09 13.48
CA ARG A 126 25.12 -5.32 13.41
C ARG A 126 24.83 -6.24 14.60
N GLY A 127 24.65 -7.53 14.35
CA GLY A 127 24.63 -8.57 15.39
C GLY A 127 25.90 -9.45 15.41
N ARG A 128 25.85 -10.53 16.20
CA ARG A 128 26.92 -11.53 16.32
C ARG A 128 26.75 -12.75 15.40
N GLY A 129 25.62 -12.88 14.73
CA GLY A 129 25.27 -14.02 13.88
C GLY A 129 23.77 -14.28 13.87
N ALA A 130 23.32 -15.11 12.93
CA ALA A 130 21.91 -15.42 12.74
C ALA A 130 21.38 -16.53 13.68
N ASP A 131 22.27 -17.37 14.20
CA ASP A 131 21.89 -18.50 15.04
C ASP A 131 21.38 -18.04 16.40
N ARG A 132 20.25 -18.59 16.84
CA ARG A 132 19.69 -18.30 18.16
C ARG A 132 20.64 -18.68 19.30
N GLU A 133 21.44 -19.72 19.09
CA GLU A 133 22.51 -20.11 19.98
C GLU A 133 23.80 -19.38 19.58
N GLY A 134 24.19 -18.36 20.36
CA GLY A 134 25.45 -17.64 20.15
C GLY A 134 25.38 -16.40 19.25
N GLY A 135 24.28 -16.20 18.50
CA GLY A 135 24.04 -15.01 17.68
C GLY A 135 23.18 -13.93 18.36
N SER A 136 22.73 -12.96 17.56
CA SER A 136 21.85 -11.86 18.01
C SER A 136 20.53 -11.96 17.25
N VAL A 137 19.46 -12.31 17.95
CA VAL A 137 18.14 -12.57 17.35
C VAL A 137 17.14 -11.51 17.77
N LEU A 138 16.54 -10.83 16.80
CA LEU A 138 15.39 -9.94 17.04
C LEU A 138 14.10 -10.70 16.77
N VAL A 139 13.20 -10.75 17.75
CA VAL A 139 11.90 -11.40 17.66
C VAL A 139 10.81 -10.35 17.60
N ALA A 140 10.12 -10.24 16.47
CA ALA A 140 8.96 -9.36 16.31
C ALA A 140 7.77 -9.92 17.11
N THR A 141 7.48 -9.34 18.27
CA THR A 141 6.41 -9.79 19.17
C THR A 141 5.10 -9.04 18.97
N GLY A 142 5.11 -7.94 18.22
CA GLY A 142 3.90 -7.18 17.86
C GLY A 142 3.03 -7.89 16.81
N GLN A 143 1.71 -7.73 16.92
CA GLN A 143 0.70 -8.32 16.02
C GLN A 143 0.36 -7.43 14.80
N ASP A 144 1.17 -6.41 14.53
CA ASP A 144 0.96 -5.49 13.42
C ASP A 144 1.57 -6.03 12.12
N ARG A 145 0.98 -5.65 10.99
CA ARG A 145 1.44 -6.03 9.65
C ARG A 145 2.46 -5.03 9.15
N ARG A 146 3.67 -5.14 9.69
CA ARG A 146 4.79 -4.22 9.48
C ARG A 146 6.07 -4.95 9.06
N SER A 147 7.09 -4.18 8.69
CA SER A 147 8.47 -4.70 8.70
C SER A 147 9.03 -4.74 10.13
N LEU A 148 9.91 -5.69 10.44
CA LEU A 148 10.66 -5.68 11.71
C LEU A 148 11.70 -4.55 11.72
N ILE A 149 12.48 -4.43 10.64
CA ILE A 149 13.43 -3.34 10.42
C ILE A 149 13.03 -2.54 9.17
N ALA A 150 12.92 -1.22 9.31
CA ALA A 150 12.69 -0.29 8.21
C ALA A 150 13.92 0.59 7.99
N VAL A 151 14.60 0.42 6.85
CA VAL A 151 15.62 1.34 6.35
C VAL A 151 14.94 2.35 5.44
N ARG A 152 14.69 3.57 5.96
CA ARG A 152 13.87 4.55 5.25
C ARG A 152 14.36 5.98 5.43
N GLY A 153 14.78 6.61 4.32
CA GLY A 153 15.00 8.07 4.25
C GLY A 153 13.72 8.86 4.01
N GLY A 154 13.82 10.19 3.91
CA GLY A 154 12.67 11.06 3.62
C GLY A 154 12.16 10.92 2.18
N SER A 155 10.86 11.18 1.99
CA SER A 155 10.08 10.66 0.85
C SER A 155 10.10 11.47 -0.44
N GLU A 156 10.64 12.69 -0.47
CA GLU A 156 10.45 13.57 -1.64
C GLU A 156 11.74 13.91 -2.38
N PRO A 157 11.99 13.29 -3.57
CA PRO A 157 12.92 13.83 -4.52
C PRO A 157 12.40 15.18 -5.05
N THR A 158 13.26 16.18 -5.09
CA THR A 158 12.97 17.43 -5.80
C THR A 158 13.51 17.31 -7.23
N LEU A 159 12.61 17.32 -8.22
CA LEU A 159 13.02 17.48 -9.61
C LEU A 159 13.29 18.96 -9.86
N ALA A 160 14.56 19.32 -10.06
CA ALA A 160 14.95 20.72 -10.16
C ALA A 160 14.25 21.43 -11.35
N GLU A 161 13.39 22.41 -11.07
CA GLU A 161 12.68 23.18 -12.10
C GLU A 161 13.61 24.03 -12.98
N ALA A 162 14.77 24.43 -12.44
CA ALA A 162 15.74 25.32 -13.09
C ALA A 162 16.48 24.70 -14.30
N VAL A 163 16.54 23.36 -14.37
CA VAL A 163 17.01 22.62 -15.55
C VAL A 163 15.78 21.87 -16.03
N GLY A 164 15.00 22.51 -16.90
CA GLY A 164 13.75 21.96 -17.42
C GLY A 164 13.91 20.56 -18.01
N ARG A 165 12.80 19.90 -18.33
CA ARG A 165 12.82 18.57 -18.97
C ARG A 165 13.50 18.65 -20.33
N VAL A 166 14.71 18.09 -20.46
CA VAL A 166 15.52 18.13 -21.67
C VAL A 166 15.22 16.92 -22.55
N GLY A 167 14.92 17.12 -23.82
CA GLY A 167 14.70 16.03 -24.79
C GLY A 167 15.99 15.30 -25.17
N ILE A 168 15.89 13.98 -25.37
CA ILE A 168 16.95 13.17 -25.99
C ILE A 168 16.72 13.13 -27.51
N VAL A 169 17.51 13.84 -28.31
CA VAL A 169 17.24 14.01 -29.76
C VAL A 169 17.70 12.82 -30.62
N ASP A 170 18.30 11.79 -30.03
CA ASP A 170 18.59 10.55 -30.74
C ASP A 170 17.29 9.94 -31.28
N ARG A 171 17.32 9.52 -32.56
CA ARG A 171 16.20 8.74 -33.13
C ARG A 171 16.06 7.39 -32.43
N TYR A 172 17.19 6.79 -32.08
CA TYR A 172 17.27 5.50 -31.44
C TYR A 172 18.50 5.42 -30.54
N VAL A 173 18.32 5.09 -29.27
CA VAL A 173 19.39 4.73 -28.34
C VAL A 173 19.27 3.22 -28.09
N PRO A 174 20.30 2.41 -28.41
CA PRO A 174 20.20 0.96 -28.27
C PRO A 174 20.20 0.50 -26.80
N CYS A 175 19.62 -0.67 -26.55
CA CYS A 175 19.81 -1.39 -25.30
C CYS A 175 21.31 -1.65 -25.08
N GLY A 176 21.83 -1.29 -23.91
CA GLY A 176 23.26 -1.30 -23.59
C GLY A 176 24.02 -0.04 -24.04
N GLY A 177 23.32 1.01 -24.51
CA GLY A 177 23.87 2.32 -24.84
C GLY A 177 24.11 3.21 -23.62
N SER A 178 25.19 4.00 -23.66
CA SER A 178 25.60 4.93 -22.59
C SER A 178 25.86 6.36 -23.07
N ARG A 179 25.59 6.65 -24.35
CA ARG A 179 25.73 7.98 -24.95
C ARG A 179 24.36 8.49 -25.37
N LEU A 180 24.06 9.73 -25.01
CA LEU A 180 22.81 10.42 -25.35
C LEU A 180 23.16 11.75 -26.03
N MET A 181 22.45 12.08 -27.10
CA MET A 181 22.41 13.42 -27.68
C MET A 181 21.21 14.15 -27.09
N LEU A 182 21.45 15.29 -26.46
CA LEU A 182 20.42 16.09 -25.81
C LEU A 182 20.05 17.30 -26.66
N GLU A 183 18.93 17.93 -26.33
CA GLU A 183 18.60 19.26 -26.87
C GLU A 183 19.69 20.28 -26.48
N PRO A 184 20.05 21.20 -27.38
CA PRO A 184 21.09 22.20 -27.10
C PRO A 184 20.77 23.07 -25.89
N GLY A 185 21.82 23.47 -25.15
CA GLY A 185 21.67 24.34 -23.99
C GLY A 185 21.14 23.62 -22.73
N HIS A 186 21.28 22.29 -22.67
CA HIS A 186 20.79 21.44 -21.57
C HIS A 186 21.35 21.78 -20.17
N GLY A 187 22.48 22.48 -20.07
CA GLY A 187 23.06 22.94 -18.79
C GLY A 187 23.65 21.86 -17.87
N LEU A 188 23.44 20.58 -18.17
CA LEU A 188 24.06 19.45 -17.43
C LEU A 188 25.59 19.46 -17.49
N VAL A 189 26.23 19.06 -16.39
CA VAL A 189 27.68 18.92 -16.24
C VAL A 189 28.07 17.53 -15.72
N PRO A 190 29.33 17.08 -15.90
CA PRO A 190 29.81 15.84 -15.27
C PRO A 190 29.60 15.86 -13.75
N GLY A 191 29.08 14.77 -13.21
CA GLY A 191 28.72 14.62 -11.79
C GLY A 191 27.24 14.91 -11.48
N ASP A 192 26.48 15.50 -12.40
CA ASP A 192 25.05 15.70 -12.19
C ASP A 192 24.33 14.35 -12.06
N HIS A 193 23.55 14.22 -10.99
CA HIS A 193 22.57 13.15 -10.82
C HIS A 193 21.34 13.48 -11.67
N VAL A 194 20.95 12.53 -12.52
CA VAL A 194 19.84 12.70 -13.46
C VAL A 194 18.86 11.54 -13.41
N ARG A 195 17.62 11.83 -13.72
CA ARG A 195 16.56 10.89 -14.02
C ARG A 195 16.32 10.89 -15.52
N ILE A 196 16.47 9.73 -16.15
CA ILE A 196 16.12 9.50 -17.55
C ILE A 196 14.72 8.88 -17.56
N GLU A 197 13.81 9.45 -18.33
CA GLU A 197 12.41 9.05 -18.35
C GLU A 197 11.97 8.64 -19.75
N HIS A 198 11.41 7.44 -19.87
CA HIS A 198 10.73 6.96 -21.06
C HIS A 198 9.21 7.01 -20.82
N PRO A 199 8.48 7.95 -21.46
CA PRO A 199 7.05 8.08 -21.24
C PRO A 199 6.27 6.91 -21.87
N SER A 200 5.23 6.46 -21.19
CA SER A 200 4.27 5.48 -21.68
C SER A 200 3.27 6.16 -22.63
N THR A 201 3.68 6.46 -23.85
CA THR A 201 2.79 7.06 -24.86
C THR A 201 1.78 6.03 -25.38
N LYS A 202 0.67 6.50 -25.97
CA LYS A 202 -0.27 5.61 -26.69
C LYS A 202 0.41 4.78 -27.78
N ALA A 203 1.37 5.37 -28.51
CA ALA A 203 2.08 4.68 -29.59
C ALA A 203 2.94 3.53 -29.06
N TRP A 204 3.67 3.75 -27.96
CA TRP A 204 4.45 2.69 -27.31
C TRP A 204 3.55 1.59 -26.74
N ILE A 205 2.49 1.95 -26.02
CA ILE A 205 1.52 0.99 -25.45
C ILE A 205 0.91 0.11 -26.55
N ALA A 206 0.49 0.71 -27.67
CA ALA A 206 -0.03 -0.02 -28.82
C ALA A 206 1.03 -0.93 -29.47
N ALA A 207 2.29 -0.48 -29.53
CA ALA A 207 3.40 -1.27 -30.10
C ALA A 207 3.72 -2.51 -29.25
N VAL A 208 3.58 -2.43 -27.92
CA VAL A 208 3.74 -3.61 -27.03
C VAL A 208 2.44 -4.41 -26.86
N GLY A 209 1.34 -3.96 -27.46
CA GLY A 209 0.04 -4.66 -27.48
C GLY A 209 -0.76 -4.58 -26.19
N MET A 210 -0.47 -3.62 -25.32
CA MET A 210 -1.09 -3.51 -23.98
C MET A 210 -2.33 -2.60 -23.94
N ASP A 211 -2.91 -2.32 -25.11
CA ASP A 211 -4.19 -1.61 -25.35
C ASP A 211 -5.31 -2.55 -25.86
N ARG A 212 -5.13 -3.87 -25.70
CA ARG A 212 -6.00 -4.90 -26.31
C ARG A 212 -6.35 -6.03 -25.35
N PHE A 213 -6.46 -5.74 -24.04
CA PHE A 213 -6.93 -6.76 -23.11
C PHE A 213 -8.39 -7.16 -23.41
N PRO A 214 -8.82 -8.37 -23.02
CA PRO A 214 -10.20 -8.78 -23.19
C PRO A 214 -11.20 -7.74 -22.62
N SER A 215 -12.20 -7.36 -23.41
CA SER A 215 -13.20 -6.34 -23.05
C SER A 215 -14.61 -6.69 -23.55
N ARG A 216 -15.63 -6.03 -22.98
CA ARG A 216 -17.04 -6.13 -23.41
C ARG A 216 -17.40 -5.10 -24.50
N GLY A 217 -16.40 -4.54 -25.20
CA GLY A 217 -16.51 -3.44 -26.16
C GLY A 217 -16.07 -2.09 -25.57
N GLY A 218 -15.36 -1.26 -26.37
CA GLY A 218 -14.90 0.07 -25.97
C GLY A 218 -13.54 0.15 -25.25
N GLY A 219 -12.78 -0.96 -25.18
CA GLY A 219 -11.52 -1.06 -24.42
C GLY A 219 -11.72 -1.72 -23.06
N SER A 220 -10.63 -2.27 -22.49
CA SER A 220 -10.65 -2.93 -21.18
C SER A 220 -10.23 -1.94 -20.07
N TRP A 221 -10.77 -2.10 -18.87
CA TRP A 221 -10.27 -1.36 -17.71
C TRP A 221 -8.84 -1.76 -17.31
N LEU A 222 -8.41 -2.94 -17.80
CA LEU A 222 -7.06 -3.50 -17.67
C LEU A 222 -6.06 -2.86 -18.65
N ASP A 223 -6.53 -2.16 -19.69
CA ASP A 223 -5.64 -1.56 -20.68
C ASP A 223 -4.66 -0.59 -20.01
N TRP A 224 -3.42 -0.63 -20.47
CA TRP A 224 -2.41 0.32 -20.08
C TRP A 224 -2.83 1.70 -20.57
N LYS A 225 -2.69 2.70 -19.69
CA LYS A 225 -3.08 4.08 -19.98
C LYS A 225 -1.84 4.91 -20.18
N SER A 226 -1.93 5.87 -21.09
CA SER A 226 -0.82 6.77 -21.34
C SER A 226 -0.45 7.53 -20.06
N GLY A 227 0.84 7.58 -19.74
CA GLY A 227 1.36 8.21 -18.52
C GLY A 227 1.27 7.36 -17.25
N THR A 228 0.73 6.13 -17.31
CA THR A 228 0.62 5.27 -16.10
C THR A 228 1.73 4.24 -15.97
N LEU A 229 2.63 4.13 -16.96
CA LEU A 229 3.77 3.20 -16.97
C LEU A 229 5.08 3.89 -17.40
N ASP A 230 5.30 5.12 -16.94
CA ASP A 230 6.52 5.86 -17.28
C ASP A 230 7.73 5.23 -16.58
N ILE A 231 8.68 4.74 -17.37
CA ILE A 231 9.88 4.06 -16.86
C ILE A 231 10.93 5.13 -16.57
N ALA A 232 11.60 5.02 -15.44
CA ALA A 232 12.63 5.97 -15.04
C ALA A 232 13.90 5.28 -14.54
N TRP A 233 15.05 5.77 -14.98
CA TRP A 233 16.37 5.33 -14.52
C TRP A 233 17.13 6.49 -13.89
N GLU A 234 17.76 6.25 -12.74
CA GLU A 234 18.72 7.19 -12.16
C GLU A 234 20.11 6.95 -12.72
N ARG A 235 20.80 8.02 -13.13
CA ARG A 235 22.16 7.97 -13.70
C ARG A 235 22.99 9.15 -13.20
N VAL A 236 24.29 9.05 -13.38
CA VAL A 236 25.23 10.16 -13.23
C VAL A 236 25.79 10.52 -14.60
N ILE A 237 25.80 11.80 -14.94
CA ILE A 237 26.47 12.29 -16.15
C ILE A 237 27.98 12.12 -15.94
N SER A 238 28.63 11.27 -16.73
CA SER A 238 30.05 10.98 -16.62
C SER A 238 30.91 11.89 -17.50
N VAL A 239 30.38 12.29 -18.67
CA VAL A 239 31.08 13.13 -19.64
C VAL A 239 30.09 14.05 -20.34
N VAL A 240 30.50 15.28 -20.65
CA VAL A 240 29.77 16.23 -21.50
C VAL A 240 30.69 16.71 -22.63
N LYS A 241 30.23 16.61 -23.89
CA LYS A 241 30.94 17.06 -25.10
C LYS A 241 29.96 17.74 -26.05
N GLY A 242 29.79 19.05 -25.92
CA GLY A 242 28.70 19.77 -26.58
C GLY A 242 27.37 19.23 -26.08
N ASP A 243 26.45 18.94 -27.01
CA ASP A 243 25.13 18.39 -26.69
C ASP A 243 25.13 16.86 -26.46
N ALA A 244 26.28 16.20 -26.65
CA ALA A 244 26.44 14.78 -26.37
C ALA A 244 26.91 14.55 -24.93
N VAL A 245 26.17 13.74 -24.20
CA VAL A 245 26.50 13.32 -22.83
C VAL A 245 26.75 11.81 -22.77
N ALA A 246 27.56 11.38 -21.82
CA ALA A 246 27.68 9.98 -21.43
C ALA A 246 27.14 9.79 -20.01
N ILE A 247 26.55 8.62 -19.77
CA ILE A 247 26.03 8.20 -18.46
C ILE A 247 26.93 7.10 -17.87
N ASP A 248 26.92 6.98 -16.54
CA ASP A 248 27.73 6.05 -15.77
C ASP A 248 27.33 4.57 -15.95
N VAL A 249 26.03 4.30 -16.09
CA VAL A 249 25.49 2.94 -16.28
C VAL A 249 24.72 2.88 -17.61
N PRO A 250 25.02 1.92 -18.51
CA PRO A 250 24.25 1.75 -19.74
C PRO A 250 22.74 1.54 -19.48
N LEU A 251 21.91 1.93 -20.45
CA LEU A 251 20.47 1.71 -20.36
C LEU A 251 20.12 0.24 -20.60
N PRO A 252 19.30 -0.40 -19.75
CA PRO A 252 18.86 -1.79 -19.95
C PRO A 252 17.72 -1.92 -20.96
N MET A 253 17.35 -0.83 -21.63
CA MET A 253 16.27 -0.77 -22.61
C MET A 253 16.61 0.26 -23.68
N ALA A 254 16.20 -0.03 -24.91
CA ALA A 254 16.31 0.94 -25.99
C ALA A 254 15.33 2.11 -25.80
N LEU A 255 15.71 3.28 -26.31
CA LEU A 255 14.83 4.44 -26.44
C LEU A 255 14.56 4.67 -27.93
N ASP A 256 13.29 4.61 -28.34
CA ASP A 256 12.87 4.79 -29.74
C ASP A 256 11.98 6.03 -29.86
N ALA A 257 12.51 7.11 -30.44
CA ALA A 257 11.81 8.37 -30.56
C ALA A 257 10.55 8.29 -31.43
N ALA A 258 10.41 7.26 -32.28
CA ALA A 258 9.20 7.03 -33.05
C ALA A 258 8.03 6.52 -32.19
N LEU A 259 8.32 5.89 -31.05
CA LEU A 259 7.32 5.41 -30.10
C LEU A 259 7.13 6.39 -28.95
N ALA A 260 8.22 6.91 -28.38
CA ALA A 260 8.18 7.81 -27.24
C ALA A 260 9.44 8.68 -27.19
N GLN A 261 9.25 9.99 -27.09
CA GLN A 261 10.34 10.94 -26.89
C GLN A 261 10.80 10.90 -25.43
N ALA A 262 11.95 10.27 -25.17
CA ALA A 262 12.56 10.20 -23.85
C ALA A 262 13.22 11.52 -23.46
N THR A 263 13.39 11.72 -22.16
CA THR A 263 13.91 12.98 -21.59
C THR A 263 14.86 12.75 -20.43
N VAL A 264 15.68 13.75 -20.15
CA VAL A 264 16.59 13.80 -18.99
C VAL A 264 16.21 14.98 -18.10
N ARG A 265 16.22 14.76 -16.78
CA ARG A 265 16.01 15.80 -15.77
C ARG A 265 17.04 15.66 -14.66
N ARG A 266 17.54 16.77 -14.14
CA ARG A 266 18.39 16.74 -12.94
C ARG A 266 17.55 16.32 -11.74
N LEU A 267 18.09 15.39 -10.96
CA LEU A 267 17.46 14.83 -9.77
C LEU A 267 18.21 15.31 -8.53
N ASP A 268 17.50 15.97 -7.62
CA ASP A 268 17.99 16.25 -6.27
C ASP A 268 17.14 15.47 -5.26
N TRP A 269 17.77 14.84 -4.28
CA TRP A 269 17.07 14.09 -3.25
C TRP A 269 17.81 14.19 -1.91
N PRO A 270 17.82 15.37 -1.28
CA PRO A 270 18.63 15.61 -0.07
C PRO A 270 18.24 14.72 1.12
N SER A 271 16.96 14.33 1.17
CA SER A 271 16.36 13.50 2.20
C SER A 271 16.60 12.00 2.01
N ARG A 272 17.12 11.57 0.86
CA ARG A 272 17.53 10.17 0.63
C ARG A 272 18.75 9.84 1.47
N ILE A 273 18.68 8.74 2.22
CA ILE A 273 19.81 8.30 3.04
C ILE A 273 20.73 7.39 2.24
N ASP A 274 21.98 7.27 2.70
CA ASP A 274 22.96 6.38 2.11
C ASP A 274 23.91 5.79 3.15
N HIS A 275 24.70 4.80 2.74
CA HIS A 275 25.67 4.11 3.60
C HIS A 275 24.99 3.45 4.81
N VAL A 276 23.95 2.65 4.57
CA VAL A 276 23.15 2.00 5.62
C VAL A 276 23.25 0.48 5.52
N GLY A 277 23.50 -0.20 6.65
CA GLY A 277 23.69 -1.64 6.69
C GLY A 277 22.87 -2.34 7.77
N VAL A 278 22.37 -3.53 7.45
CA VAL A 278 21.79 -4.49 8.41
C VAL A 278 22.53 -5.81 8.24
N GLU A 279 23.22 -6.29 9.28
CA GLU A 279 24.10 -7.44 9.11
C GLU A 279 24.26 -8.34 10.32
N ARG A 280 24.48 -9.64 10.07
CA ARG A 280 24.77 -10.66 11.09
C ARG A 280 23.69 -10.80 12.16
N LEU A 281 22.41 -10.88 11.74
CA LEU A 281 21.25 -10.96 12.63
C LEU A 281 20.37 -12.17 12.33
N GLY A 282 19.79 -12.74 13.38
CA GLY A 282 18.61 -13.59 13.28
C GLY A 282 17.38 -12.71 13.40
N LEU A 283 16.40 -12.88 12.52
CA LEU A 283 15.18 -12.10 12.48
C LEU A 283 14.02 -13.08 12.50
N GLU A 284 13.17 -12.99 13.51
CA GLU A 284 12.06 -13.90 13.69
C GLU A 284 10.75 -13.13 13.84
N SER A 285 9.67 -13.64 13.28
CA SER A 285 8.32 -13.14 13.53
C SER A 285 7.56 -14.11 14.44
N ALA A 286 7.05 -13.62 15.57
CA ALA A 286 6.32 -14.43 16.55
C ALA A 286 4.85 -14.64 16.12
N GLY A 287 4.64 -15.41 15.05
CA GLY A 287 3.31 -15.89 14.66
C GLY A 287 2.82 -17.07 15.52
N ASP A 288 1.53 -17.35 15.48
CA ASP A 288 0.91 -18.48 16.19
C ASP A 288 1.40 -19.83 15.62
N GLU A 289 2.17 -20.57 16.42
CA GLU A 289 2.75 -21.85 15.98
C GLU A 289 1.70 -22.90 15.62
N GLY A 290 0.52 -22.83 16.23
CA GLY A 290 -0.61 -23.72 15.96
C GLY A 290 -1.37 -23.37 14.69
N ARG A 291 -1.08 -22.24 14.04
CA ARG A 291 -1.77 -21.74 12.84
C ARG A 291 -0.76 -21.44 11.73
N PRO A 292 -0.45 -22.41 10.83
CA PRO A 292 0.49 -22.20 9.72
C PRO A 292 0.12 -21.08 8.74
N ALA A 293 -1.16 -20.72 8.67
CA ALA A 293 -1.69 -19.62 7.87
C ALA A 293 -1.95 -18.34 8.68
N ASP A 294 -1.34 -18.21 9.87
CA ASP A 294 -1.41 -16.98 10.65
C ASP A 294 -0.78 -15.80 9.90
N GLU A 295 -1.37 -14.63 10.07
CA GLU A 295 -0.95 -13.37 9.43
C GLU A 295 -1.01 -12.18 10.39
N ASP A 296 -1.33 -12.45 11.66
CA ASP A 296 -1.46 -11.48 12.75
C ASP A 296 -0.08 -11.25 13.41
N HIS A 297 0.95 -11.05 12.59
CA HIS A 297 2.35 -10.86 12.98
C HIS A 297 3.11 -10.07 11.90
N ALA A 298 4.42 -9.83 12.09
CA ALA A 298 5.24 -9.07 11.14
C ALA A 298 5.27 -9.72 9.75
N TRP A 299 5.16 -8.87 8.72
CA TRP A 299 5.12 -9.29 7.31
C TRP A 299 6.50 -9.27 6.67
N ASP A 300 7.32 -8.25 6.92
CA ASP A 300 8.64 -8.14 6.30
C ASP A 300 9.75 -8.20 7.35
N GLY A 301 10.87 -8.86 7.05
CA GLY A 301 12.06 -8.82 7.89
C GLY A 301 12.75 -7.47 7.82
N VAL A 302 13.29 -7.13 6.64
CA VAL A 302 13.90 -5.84 6.36
C VAL A 302 13.23 -5.20 5.13
N SER A 303 12.74 -3.96 5.27
CA SER A 303 12.34 -3.13 4.12
C SER A 303 13.33 -2.00 3.87
N LEU A 304 13.58 -1.70 2.59
CA LEU A 304 14.47 -0.63 2.15
C LEU A 304 13.74 0.32 1.20
N ALA A 305 13.59 1.58 1.60
CA ALA A 305 12.95 2.64 0.81
C ALA A 305 13.72 3.96 0.96
N ASN A 306 13.71 4.81 -0.07
CA ASN A 306 14.38 6.13 -0.06
C ASN A 306 15.83 6.03 0.44
N VAL A 307 16.56 5.05 -0.08
CA VAL A 307 17.94 4.75 0.31
C VAL A 307 18.78 4.43 -0.92
N ARG A 308 20.04 4.86 -0.91
CA ARG A 308 21.04 4.40 -1.88
C ARG A 308 22.27 3.83 -1.18
N ASP A 309 23.02 2.96 -1.83
CA ASP A 309 24.26 2.41 -1.25
C ASP A 309 23.99 1.75 0.12
N ALA A 310 23.16 0.71 0.11
CA ALA A 310 22.79 -0.03 1.31
C ALA A 310 23.04 -1.53 1.15
N TRP A 311 23.05 -2.25 2.27
CA TRP A 311 23.18 -3.70 2.24
C TRP A 311 22.41 -4.41 3.36
N VAL A 312 22.02 -5.65 3.07
CA VAL A 312 21.55 -6.64 4.03
C VAL A 312 22.41 -7.89 3.86
N ARG A 313 23.19 -8.29 4.87
CA ARG A 313 24.07 -9.46 4.73
C ARG A 313 24.15 -10.35 5.93
N ASP A 314 24.36 -11.64 5.68
CA ASP A 314 24.60 -12.65 6.71
C ASP A 314 23.42 -12.71 7.72
N CYS A 315 22.19 -12.58 7.23
CA CYS A 315 20.98 -12.57 8.05
C CYS A 315 20.11 -13.82 7.84
N GLY A 316 19.54 -14.34 8.93
CA GLY A 316 18.53 -15.39 8.92
C GLY A 316 17.14 -14.84 9.18
N PHE A 317 16.13 -15.34 8.47
CA PHE A 317 14.75 -14.88 8.55
C PHE A 317 13.82 -16.07 8.81
N THR A 318 12.95 -15.96 9.81
CA THR A 318 12.05 -17.04 10.22
C THR A 318 10.64 -16.52 10.47
N GLY A 319 9.64 -17.14 9.85
CA GLY A 319 8.23 -16.92 10.21
C GLY A 319 7.55 -15.67 9.62
N PHE A 320 8.23 -14.86 8.80
CA PHE A 320 7.62 -13.67 8.17
C PHE A 320 6.54 -14.04 7.13
N ALA A 321 5.46 -13.25 7.08
CA ALA A 321 4.31 -13.51 6.18
C ALA A 321 4.51 -13.02 4.73
N GLY A 322 5.24 -11.92 4.57
CA GLY A 322 5.50 -11.22 3.31
C GLY A 322 6.87 -11.57 2.75
N SER A 323 7.91 -10.84 3.20
CA SER A 323 9.25 -10.92 2.62
C SER A 323 10.33 -11.10 3.69
N ALA A 324 11.42 -11.79 3.37
CA ALA A 324 12.64 -11.68 4.15
C ALA A 324 13.26 -10.29 3.94
N VAL A 325 13.44 -9.90 2.67
CA VAL A 325 13.93 -8.58 2.29
C VAL A 325 13.06 -8.00 1.18
N ASN A 326 12.55 -6.78 1.42
CA ASN A 326 11.70 -6.03 0.52
C ASN A 326 12.40 -4.73 0.10
N VAL A 327 12.95 -4.69 -1.12
CA VAL A 327 13.60 -3.51 -1.68
C VAL A 327 12.57 -2.71 -2.49
N ILE A 328 12.11 -1.58 -1.96
CA ILE A 328 11.07 -0.75 -2.58
C ILE A 328 11.63 0.04 -3.79
N ASP A 329 10.76 0.53 -4.67
CA ASP A 329 11.08 1.22 -5.94
C ASP A 329 11.93 2.48 -5.80
N THR A 330 11.98 3.07 -4.61
CA THR A 330 12.81 4.24 -4.29
C THR A 330 14.22 3.91 -3.81
N ALA A 331 14.58 2.63 -3.71
CA ALA A 331 15.91 2.18 -3.33
C ALA A 331 16.81 1.90 -4.55
N THR A 332 18.10 2.24 -4.44
CA THR A 332 19.08 1.99 -5.51
C THR A 332 20.45 1.56 -5.00
N ARG A 333 21.21 0.77 -5.77
CA ARG A 333 22.56 0.29 -5.40
C ARG A 333 22.55 -0.45 -4.06
N VAL A 334 21.75 -1.51 -4.00
CA VAL A 334 21.56 -2.35 -2.80
C VAL A 334 22.17 -3.72 -3.03
N THR A 335 22.93 -4.24 -2.06
CA THR A 335 23.34 -5.65 -2.03
C THR A 335 22.59 -6.40 -0.93
N VAL A 336 21.92 -7.49 -1.29
CA VAL A 336 21.40 -8.48 -0.34
C VAL A 336 22.22 -9.75 -0.54
N GLU A 337 22.98 -10.20 0.46
CA GLU A 337 23.84 -11.36 0.27
C GLU A 337 23.92 -12.31 1.46
N ARG A 338 24.09 -13.60 1.17
CA ARG A 338 24.22 -14.65 2.19
C ARG A 338 23.09 -14.62 3.22
N CYS A 339 21.86 -14.42 2.75
CA CYS A 339 20.66 -14.38 3.57
C CYS A 339 19.82 -15.64 3.37
N GLY A 340 19.21 -16.14 4.45
CA GLY A 340 18.36 -17.34 4.43
C GLY A 340 16.97 -17.08 4.98
N SER A 341 15.92 -17.47 4.25
CA SER A 341 14.53 -17.41 4.70
C SER A 341 13.96 -18.81 4.92
N GLN A 342 13.38 -19.06 6.09
CA GLN A 342 12.87 -20.36 6.51
C GLN A 342 11.48 -20.25 7.16
N THR A 343 10.68 -21.29 6.97
CA THR A 343 9.37 -21.49 7.62
C THR A 343 8.46 -20.25 7.64
N PRO A 344 8.20 -19.58 6.49
CA PRO A 344 7.25 -18.47 6.44
C PRO A 344 5.85 -18.91 6.89
N ARG A 345 5.13 -18.02 7.58
CA ARG A 345 3.77 -18.26 8.10
C ARG A 345 2.82 -17.26 7.47
N SER A 346 1.85 -17.77 6.71
CA SER A 346 0.83 -16.99 6.00
C SER A 346 -0.07 -17.94 5.20
N GLU A 347 -1.20 -17.44 4.71
CA GLU A 347 -1.88 -18.03 3.55
C GLU A 347 -0.91 -18.12 2.36
N ILE A 348 -1.10 -19.11 1.48
CA ILE A 348 -0.32 -19.24 0.24
C ILE A 348 -1.12 -18.57 -0.88
N GLY A 349 -1.06 -17.23 -0.97
CA GLY A 349 -1.84 -16.49 -1.96
C GLY A 349 -1.52 -15.01 -2.12
N GLY A 350 -1.46 -14.53 -3.36
CA GLY A 350 -1.24 -13.12 -3.66
C GLY A 350 0.12 -12.64 -3.16
N TRP A 351 0.16 -11.42 -2.62
CA TRP A 351 1.37 -10.70 -2.17
C TRP A 351 2.05 -11.25 -0.89
N ARG A 352 1.83 -12.53 -0.57
CA ARG A 352 2.47 -13.23 0.56
C ARG A 352 3.66 -14.05 0.07
N ARG A 353 4.64 -14.25 0.95
CA ARG A 353 5.84 -15.07 0.68
C ARG A 353 6.58 -14.66 -0.60
N ARG A 354 6.72 -13.34 -0.80
CA ARG A 354 7.60 -12.71 -1.80
C ARG A 354 8.98 -12.56 -1.18
N THR A 355 9.72 -13.66 -1.09
CA THR A 355 10.84 -13.81 -0.16
C THR A 355 11.92 -12.73 -0.31
N PHE A 356 12.51 -12.60 -1.49
CA PHE A 356 13.45 -11.55 -1.86
C PHE A 356 12.86 -10.73 -3.01
N PHE A 357 12.19 -9.63 -2.65
CA PHE A 357 11.48 -8.78 -3.61
C PHE A 357 12.30 -7.54 -3.97
N VAL A 358 12.42 -7.27 -5.27
CA VAL A 358 13.17 -6.14 -5.84
C VAL A 358 12.26 -5.24 -6.65
N GLY A 359 11.82 -4.12 -6.07
CA GLY A 359 11.18 -3.00 -6.78
C GLY A 359 12.17 -1.91 -7.23
N GLY A 360 13.31 -1.79 -6.55
CA GLY A 360 14.35 -0.79 -6.83
C GLY A 360 15.24 -1.09 -8.04
N GLY A 361 16.29 -0.28 -8.22
CA GLY A 361 17.26 -0.41 -9.31
C GLY A 361 18.71 -0.63 -8.89
N GLN A 362 19.55 -1.21 -9.75
CA GLN A 362 20.93 -1.55 -9.41
C GLN A 362 21.03 -2.44 -8.16
N VAL A 363 20.11 -3.39 -8.01
CA VAL A 363 20.02 -4.30 -6.86
C VAL A 363 20.66 -5.64 -7.18
N LEU A 364 21.55 -6.09 -6.30
CA LEU A 364 22.17 -7.41 -6.35
C LEU A 364 21.65 -8.26 -5.19
N VAL A 365 21.05 -9.41 -5.49
CA VAL A 365 20.74 -10.45 -4.52
C VAL A 365 21.65 -11.64 -4.80
N ARG A 366 22.50 -12.05 -3.86
CA ARG A 366 23.56 -13.03 -4.12
C ARG A 366 23.71 -14.06 -3.01
N ASP A 367 23.90 -15.33 -3.37
CA ASP A 367 24.16 -16.42 -2.42
C ASP A 367 23.03 -16.54 -1.37
N CYS A 368 21.77 -16.26 -1.75
CA CYS A 368 20.61 -16.29 -0.86
C CYS A 368 19.82 -17.60 -1.00
N VAL A 369 19.21 -18.05 0.10
CA VAL A 369 18.38 -19.26 0.13
C VAL A 369 16.97 -18.92 0.63
N ALA A 370 15.95 -19.44 -0.06
CA ALA A 370 14.56 -19.32 0.33
C ALA A 370 13.91 -20.71 0.46
N GLU A 371 13.10 -20.91 1.49
CA GLU A 371 12.36 -22.16 1.71
C GLU A 371 10.87 -21.90 1.91
N ASP A 372 10.02 -22.71 1.28
CA ASP A 372 8.55 -22.67 1.38
C ASP A 372 7.94 -21.30 1.02
N GLY A 373 8.66 -20.50 0.23
CA GLY A 373 8.18 -19.25 -0.33
C GLY A 373 7.26 -19.46 -1.54
N ARG A 374 6.63 -18.37 -2.03
CA ARG A 374 5.76 -18.42 -3.21
C ARG A 374 6.46 -17.80 -4.42
N GLU A 375 6.92 -16.57 -4.27
CA GLU A 375 7.64 -15.83 -5.32
C GLU A 375 9.01 -15.45 -4.76
N ASP A 376 9.91 -16.44 -4.71
CA ASP A 376 11.15 -16.36 -3.94
C ASP A 376 12.12 -15.28 -4.43
N PHE A 377 12.26 -15.17 -5.75
CA PHE A 377 13.10 -14.17 -6.41
C PHE A 377 12.25 -13.34 -7.36
N GLY A 378 11.58 -12.33 -6.80
CA GLY A 378 10.56 -11.53 -7.48
C GLY A 378 11.03 -10.11 -7.82
N VAL A 379 10.59 -9.58 -8.96
CA VAL A 379 10.86 -8.19 -9.36
C VAL A 379 9.56 -7.40 -9.54
N GLY A 380 9.52 -6.18 -9.01
CA GLY A 380 8.34 -5.33 -8.95
C GLY A 380 7.99 -4.60 -10.25
N HIS A 381 6.88 -3.86 -10.18
CA HIS A 381 6.39 -2.98 -11.25
C HIS A 381 7.42 -1.89 -11.60
N LEU A 382 7.73 -1.75 -12.88
CA LEU A 382 8.68 -0.79 -13.46
C LEU A 382 10.07 -0.77 -12.83
N ALA A 383 10.48 -1.86 -12.17
CA ALA A 383 11.78 -1.95 -11.54
C ALA A 383 12.89 -1.65 -12.56
N PRO A 384 13.70 -0.58 -12.35
CA PRO A 384 14.66 -0.13 -13.34
C PRO A 384 15.97 -0.88 -13.21
N GLY A 385 16.35 -1.63 -14.24
CA GLY A 385 17.62 -2.36 -14.24
C GLY A 385 18.88 -1.48 -14.36
N PRO A 386 20.07 -2.11 -14.29
CA PRO A 386 20.25 -3.56 -14.14
C PRO A 386 19.95 -4.06 -12.72
N ASN A 387 19.26 -5.18 -12.58
CA ASN A 387 19.08 -5.91 -11.32
C ASN A 387 19.56 -7.36 -11.51
N ALA A 388 20.13 -8.00 -10.48
CA ALA A 388 20.69 -9.34 -10.59
C ALA A 388 20.39 -10.22 -9.38
N PHE A 389 19.95 -11.46 -9.63
CA PHE A 389 19.94 -12.57 -8.68
C PHE A 389 21.03 -13.55 -9.08
N VAL A 390 22.00 -13.80 -8.19
CA VAL A 390 23.22 -14.56 -8.51
C VAL A 390 23.44 -15.68 -7.49
N ARG A 391 23.47 -16.94 -7.95
CA ARG A 391 23.66 -18.13 -7.11
C ARG A 391 22.65 -18.23 -5.96
N CYS A 392 21.38 -18.00 -6.27
CA CYS A 392 20.29 -18.08 -5.29
C CYS A 392 19.53 -19.41 -5.42
N VAL A 393 19.06 -19.95 -4.31
CA VAL A 393 18.37 -21.25 -4.25
C VAL A 393 17.00 -21.11 -3.60
N ALA A 394 15.95 -21.57 -4.27
CA ALA A 394 14.60 -21.71 -3.72
C ALA A 394 14.25 -23.19 -3.54
N ARG A 395 13.81 -23.58 -2.35
CA ARG A 395 13.40 -24.95 -1.99
C ARG A 395 11.91 -25.00 -1.72
N ARG A 396 11.24 -26.03 -2.25
CA ARG A 396 9.78 -26.25 -2.04
C ARG A 396 8.95 -25.01 -2.38
N SER A 397 9.23 -24.38 -3.53
CA SER A 397 8.54 -23.16 -3.94
C SER A 397 7.07 -23.42 -4.27
N HIS A 398 6.19 -22.50 -3.87
CA HIS A 398 4.74 -22.56 -4.07
C HIS A 398 4.22 -21.71 -5.24
N GLY A 399 5.10 -21.01 -5.96
CA GLY A 399 4.75 -20.14 -7.07
C GLY A 399 5.91 -19.93 -8.05
N ASP A 400 5.80 -18.91 -8.90
CA ASP A 400 6.80 -18.61 -9.91
C ASP A 400 7.67 -17.40 -9.54
N SER A 401 8.99 -17.57 -9.67
CA SER A 401 9.95 -16.45 -9.59
C SER A 401 10.07 -15.75 -10.94
N GLY A 402 10.55 -14.51 -10.95
CA GLY A 402 10.58 -13.67 -12.14
C GLY A 402 10.03 -12.27 -11.88
N PRO A 403 10.03 -11.39 -12.91
CA PRO A 403 9.27 -10.15 -12.87
C PRO A 403 7.78 -10.38 -12.64
N LEU A 404 7.25 -9.73 -11.60
CA LEU A 404 5.89 -9.91 -11.11
C LEU A 404 4.91 -8.81 -11.54
N GLY A 405 5.40 -7.58 -11.69
CA GLY A 405 4.63 -6.41 -12.10
C GLY A 405 5.01 -5.91 -13.50
N SER A 406 4.21 -4.98 -14.05
CA SER A 406 4.42 -4.51 -15.42
C SER A 406 5.76 -3.82 -15.63
N TRP A 407 6.40 -4.26 -16.70
CA TRP A 407 7.60 -3.79 -17.37
C TRP A 407 8.84 -3.51 -16.51
N ALA A 408 9.31 -4.52 -15.78
CA ALA A 408 10.67 -4.53 -15.25
C ALA A 408 11.68 -4.63 -16.40
N THR A 409 12.75 -3.82 -16.34
CA THR A 409 13.77 -3.77 -17.39
C THR A 409 15.11 -4.30 -16.91
N GLY A 410 15.79 -5.12 -17.70
CA GLY A 410 17.18 -5.52 -17.41
C GLY A 410 17.37 -6.29 -16.11
N VAL A 411 16.64 -7.40 -15.94
CA VAL A 411 16.83 -8.31 -14.80
C VAL A 411 17.65 -9.53 -15.23
N LEU A 412 18.66 -9.89 -14.44
CA LEU A 412 19.44 -11.11 -14.59
C LEU A 412 19.09 -12.10 -13.48
N TYR A 413 18.87 -13.36 -13.86
CA TYR A 413 18.95 -14.52 -12.99
C TYR A 413 20.15 -15.34 -13.45
N ASP A 414 21.14 -15.54 -12.58
CA ASP A 414 22.42 -16.17 -12.90
C ASP A 414 22.71 -17.27 -11.88
N HIS A 415 22.76 -18.54 -12.31
CA HIS A 415 22.82 -19.70 -11.41
C HIS A 415 21.70 -19.72 -10.36
N VAL A 416 20.49 -19.32 -10.75
CA VAL A 416 19.32 -19.45 -9.87
C VAL A 416 18.75 -20.86 -10.00
N GLU A 417 18.60 -21.53 -8.86
CA GLU A 417 18.03 -22.87 -8.74
C GLU A 417 16.69 -22.78 -8.02
N ILE A 418 15.63 -23.27 -8.67
CA ILE A 418 14.30 -23.39 -8.09
C ILE A 418 13.93 -24.86 -8.10
N ASP A 419 13.86 -25.46 -6.90
CA ASP A 419 13.39 -26.82 -6.71
C ASP A 419 11.86 -26.86 -6.96
N GLY A 420 11.50 -27.29 -8.16
CA GLY A 420 10.13 -27.19 -8.68
C GLY A 420 9.82 -25.80 -9.24
N GLY A 421 8.53 -25.44 -9.30
CA GLY A 421 8.08 -24.10 -9.70
C GLY A 421 8.48 -23.67 -11.13
N ARG A 422 8.42 -22.36 -11.36
CA ARG A 422 8.75 -21.72 -12.64
C ARG A 422 9.63 -20.49 -12.45
N LEU A 423 10.58 -20.27 -13.35
CA LEU A 423 11.24 -18.98 -13.58
C LEU A 423 10.65 -18.34 -14.84
N ALA A 424 9.98 -17.19 -14.72
CA ALA A 424 9.17 -16.62 -15.81
C ALA A 424 9.62 -15.21 -16.24
N LEU A 425 10.13 -15.11 -17.48
CA LEU A 425 10.34 -13.86 -18.22
C LEU A 425 9.24 -13.73 -19.28
N THR A 426 8.06 -13.21 -18.90
CA THR A 426 6.84 -13.41 -19.71
C THR A 426 5.85 -12.21 -19.71
N ASN A 427 4.76 -12.39 -20.46
CA ASN A 427 3.52 -11.64 -20.36
C ASN A 427 2.58 -12.37 -19.38
N ARG A 428 2.21 -11.70 -18.29
CA ARG A 428 1.32 -12.21 -17.23
C ARG A 428 -0.16 -11.93 -17.49
N GLU A 429 -0.49 -11.41 -18.67
CA GLU A 429 -1.85 -11.19 -19.14
C GLU A 429 -2.65 -10.36 -18.13
N ILE A 430 -3.85 -10.82 -17.75
CA ILE A 430 -4.78 -10.09 -16.88
C ILE A 430 -4.45 -10.19 -15.38
N ALA A 431 -3.33 -10.84 -14.99
CA ALA A 431 -2.93 -10.94 -13.59
C ALA A 431 -2.76 -9.54 -12.96
N ASP A 432 -3.00 -9.43 -11.64
CA ASP A 432 -2.84 -8.21 -10.82
C ASP A 432 -3.30 -6.91 -11.53
N GLN A 433 -4.56 -6.91 -11.98
CA GLN A 433 -5.20 -5.79 -12.69
C GLN A 433 -4.56 -5.41 -14.05
N GLY A 434 -4.05 -6.38 -14.80
CA GLY A 434 -3.58 -6.17 -16.16
C GLY A 434 -2.08 -5.93 -16.23
N VAL A 435 -1.31 -6.77 -15.53
CA VAL A 435 0.15 -6.72 -15.54
C VAL A 435 0.69 -6.75 -16.97
N GLY A 436 0.14 -7.58 -17.86
CA GLY A 436 0.64 -7.65 -19.22
C GLY A 436 2.11 -8.09 -19.27
N TRP A 437 2.91 -7.46 -20.13
CA TRP A 437 4.36 -7.72 -20.18
C TRP A 437 5.05 -7.33 -18.87
N ALA A 438 5.59 -8.34 -18.17
CA ALA A 438 6.30 -8.14 -16.91
C ALA A 438 7.82 -7.98 -17.10
N SER A 439 8.40 -8.66 -18.10
CA SER A 439 9.85 -8.66 -18.36
C SER A 439 10.22 -8.04 -19.70
N ALA A 440 11.22 -7.17 -19.69
CA ALA A 440 11.89 -6.67 -20.89
C ALA A 440 13.41 -6.61 -20.71
N ASN A 441 14.15 -7.14 -21.69
CA ASN A 441 15.61 -7.31 -21.65
C ASN A 441 16.08 -8.12 -20.43
N GLY A 442 15.26 -9.08 -20.00
CA GLY A 442 15.58 -10.03 -18.93
C GLY A 442 16.41 -11.20 -19.44
N THR A 443 17.28 -11.72 -18.58
CA THR A 443 18.16 -12.85 -18.89
C THR A 443 18.09 -13.92 -17.81
N ALA A 444 17.83 -15.17 -18.19
CA ALA A 444 18.10 -16.36 -17.38
C ALA A 444 19.41 -16.99 -17.86
N TRP A 445 20.42 -17.06 -17.00
CA TRP A 445 21.76 -17.56 -17.30
C TRP A 445 22.08 -18.74 -16.40
N VAL A 446 22.21 -19.93 -16.98
CA VAL A 446 22.52 -21.19 -16.29
C VAL A 446 21.56 -21.45 -15.11
N CYS A 447 20.27 -21.12 -15.29
CA CYS A 447 19.24 -21.35 -14.29
C CYS A 447 18.67 -22.77 -14.38
N THR A 448 18.26 -23.31 -13.23
CA THR A 448 17.55 -24.59 -13.11
C THR A 448 16.18 -24.34 -12.47
N ALA A 449 15.10 -24.80 -13.10
CA ALA A 449 13.74 -24.71 -12.55
C ALA A 449 12.86 -25.84 -13.10
N GLY A 450 11.69 -26.08 -12.50
CA GLY A 450 10.70 -27.00 -13.09
C GLY A 450 10.31 -26.58 -14.52
N VAL A 451 10.03 -25.29 -14.69
CA VAL A 451 9.83 -24.64 -16.00
C VAL A 451 10.65 -23.36 -16.08
N VAL A 452 11.39 -23.17 -17.18
CA VAL A 452 11.96 -21.88 -17.56
C VAL A 452 11.10 -21.31 -18.70
N GLU A 453 10.37 -20.23 -18.42
CA GLU A 453 9.54 -19.54 -19.41
C GLU A 453 10.24 -18.26 -19.87
N CYS A 454 10.49 -18.13 -21.18
CA CYS A 454 11.12 -16.95 -21.78
C CYS A 454 10.37 -16.57 -23.05
N ARG A 455 9.58 -15.49 -22.99
CA ARG A 455 8.82 -14.94 -24.12
C ARG A 455 9.41 -13.63 -24.61
N MET A 456 9.19 -13.32 -25.88
CA MET A 456 9.72 -12.13 -26.54
C MET A 456 8.71 -10.97 -26.52
N PRO A 457 8.97 -9.87 -25.79
CA PRO A 457 8.16 -8.67 -25.88
C PRO A 457 8.36 -7.96 -27.24
N PRO A 458 7.35 -7.30 -27.83
CA PRO A 458 7.46 -6.77 -29.20
C PRO A 458 8.57 -5.73 -29.46
N THR A 459 8.97 -4.97 -28.44
CA THR A 459 9.94 -3.86 -28.57
C THR A 459 11.26 -4.10 -27.84
N ALA A 460 11.43 -5.28 -27.24
CA ALA A 460 12.59 -5.65 -26.44
C ALA A 460 12.91 -7.14 -26.66
N ALA A 461 13.92 -7.68 -25.97
CA ALA A 461 14.27 -9.09 -26.04
C ALA A 461 14.22 -9.71 -24.64
N ASN A 462 14.06 -11.02 -24.53
CA ASN A 462 14.40 -11.76 -23.31
C ASN A 462 15.27 -12.95 -23.73
N TRP A 463 16.19 -13.35 -22.87
CA TRP A 463 17.17 -14.41 -23.14
C TRP A 463 17.13 -15.51 -22.10
N ALA A 464 17.35 -16.74 -22.55
CA ALA A 464 17.61 -17.90 -21.71
C ALA A 464 18.80 -18.68 -22.28
N VAL A 465 19.90 -18.70 -21.53
CA VAL A 465 21.18 -19.30 -21.93
C VAL A 465 21.57 -20.37 -20.92
N GLY A 466 21.77 -21.60 -21.37
CA GLY A 466 22.06 -22.73 -20.47
C GLY A 466 20.91 -23.15 -19.53
N PRO A 467 19.62 -22.94 -19.85
CA PRO A 467 18.56 -23.31 -18.91
C PRO A 467 18.48 -24.83 -18.76
N ARG A 468 18.04 -25.28 -17.58
CA ARG A 468 17.73 -26.67 -17.25
C ARG A 468 16.31 -26.77 -16.71
N GLY A 469 15.50 -27.64 -17.30
CA GLY A 469 14.07 -27.79 -17.01
C GLY A 469 13.21 -27.81 -18.27
N GLU A 470 11.89 -27.84 -18.11
CA GLU A 470 11.00 -27.65 -19.26
C GLU A 470 11.11 -26.21 -19.77
N VAL A 471 11.23 -26.02 -21.08
CA VAL A 471 11.38 -24.69 -21.67
C VAL A 471 10.14 -24.28 -22.45
N VAL A 472 9.65 -23.05 -22.23
CA VAL A 472 8.43 -22.51 -22.86
C VAL A 472 8.65 -21.07 -23.33
N GLY A 473 8.18 -20.75 -24.53
CA GLY A 473 8.15 -19.39 -25.05
C GLY A 473 9.01 -19.17 -26.29
N ASP A 474 8.91 -17.97 -26.85
CA ASP A 474 9.47 -17.55 -28.13
C ASP A 474 10.65 -16.57 -28.00
N GLY A 475 11.20 -16.42 -26.79
CA GLY A 475 12.39 -15.62 -26.52
C GLY A 475 13.67 -16.20 -27.15
N PHE A 476 14.80 -15.59 -26.82
CA PHE A 476 16.09 -16.01 -27.35
C PHE A 476 16.70 -17.14 -26.50
N TRP A 477 16.86 -18.31 -27.10
CA TRP A 477 17.41 -19.50 -26.45
C TRP A 477 18.83 -19.83 -26.93
N LYS A 478 19.67 -20.35 -26.03
CA LYS A 478 21.00 -20.87 -26.35
C LYS A 478 21.39 -22.02 -25.40
N GLN A 479 21.97 -23.09 -25.96
CA GLN A 479 22.61 -24.18 -25.19
C GLN A 479 21.72 -24.82 -24.11
N LEU A 480 20.50 -25.24 -24.49
CA LEU A 480 19.58 -25.95 -23.60
C LEU A 480 20.25 -27.20 -22.99
N ASP A 481 20.10 -27.38 -21.67
CA ASP A 481 20.64 -28.50 -20.89
C ASP A 481 22.15 -28.73 -21.03
N GLN A 482 22.90 -27.69 -21.40
CA GLN A 482 24.34 -27.75 -21.62
C GLN A 482 25.11 -26.87 -20.64
N SER A 483 26.41 -27.13 -20.54
CA SER A 483 27.33 -26.22 -19.84
C SER A 483 27.63 -25.01 -20.73
N VAL A 484 27.66 -23.82 -20.13
CA VAL A 484 27.87 -22.54 -20.81
C VAL A 484 29.11 -21.88 -20.24
N GLU A 485 29.89 -21.23 -21.11
CA GLU A 485 30.96 -20.31 -20.72
C GLU A 485 30.63 -18.87 -21.21
N PRO A 486 30.81 -17.85 -20.38
CA PRO A 486 31.23 -17.94 -18.98
C PRO A 486 30.19 -18.63 -18.09
N LYS A 487 30.65 -19.27 -17.00
CA LYS A 487 29.75 -19.89 -16.02
C LYS A 487 28.77 -18.87 -15.46
N SER A 488 29.24 -17.78 -14.87
CA SER A 488 28.39 -16.66 -14.44
C SER A 488 28.57 -15.48 -15.39
N LEU A 489 27.45 -14.94 -15.87
CA LEU A 489 27.43 -13.73 -16.67
C LEU A 489 27.74 -12.50 -15.81
N TYR A 490 27.12 -12.38 -14.63
CA TYR A 490 27.35 -11.26 -13.73
C TYR A 490 28.82 -11.13 -13.34
N ASP A 491 29.43 -12.23 -12.85
CA ASP A 491 30.82 -12.22 -12.39
C ASP A 491 31.79 -11.89 -13.54
N SER A 492 31.51 -12.38 -14.75
CA SER A 492 32.36 -12.11 -15.92
C SER A 492 32.22 -10.68 -16.45
N GLN A 493 31.00 -10.13 -16.44
CA GLN A 493 30.79 -8.71 -16.76
C GLN A 493 31.46 -7.81 -15.71
N LEU A 494 31.41 -8.21 -14.44
CA LEU A 494 32.06 -7.50 -13.36
C LEU A 494 33.57 -7.52 -13.50
N TRP A 495 34.17 -8.67 -13.81
CA TRP A 495 35.58 -8.78 -14.11
C TRP A 495 35.97 -7.88 -15.29
N GLU A 496 35.25 -7.97 -16.42
CA GLU A 496 35.51 -7.10 -17.57
C GLU A 496 35.49 -5.61 -17.20
N ARG A 497 34.52 -5.19 -16.39
CA ARG A 497 34.38 -3.79 -15.96
C ARG A 497 35.50 -3.34 -15.01
N LEU A 498 35.91 -4.19 -14.08
CA LEU A 498 36.96 -3.87 -13.10
C LEU A 498 38.38 -4.05 -13.66
N GLY A 499 38.54 -4.80 -14.75
CA GLY A 499 39.83 -5.12 -15.37
C GLY A 499 40.62 -6.23 -14.67
N SER A 500 40.14 -6.70 -13.52
CA SER A 500 40.67 -7.85 -12.76
C SER A 500 39.53 -8.61 -12.10
N GLU A 501 39.78 -9.87 -11.76
CA GLU A 501 38.85 -10.63 -10.92
C GLU A 501 38.67 -9.87 -9.60
N PRO A 502 37.43 -9.69 -9.09
CA PRO A 502 37.22 -9.07 -7.80
C PRO A 502 37.94 -9.90 -6.72
N GLU A 503 38.56 -9.26 -5.73
CA GLU A 503 39.10 -10.03 -4.61
C GLU A 503 37.98 -10.84 -3.95
N PRO A 504 38.21 -12.13 -3.61
CA PRO A 504 37.20 -12.93 -2.94
C PRO A 504 36.76 -12.22 -1.66
N ALA A 505 35.45 -12.20 -1.42
CA ALA A 505 34.90 -11.62 -0.20
C ALA A 505 35.66 -12.19 1.01
N VAL A 506 36.42 -11.35 1.70
CA VAL A 506 37.16 -11.76 2.88
C VAL A 506 36.12 -12.11 3.91
N ALA A 507 36.03 -13.38 4.30
CA ALA A 507 35.26 -13.78 5.46
C ALA A 507 35.73 -12.92 6.63
N HIS A 508 34.93 -11.91 7.01
CA HIS A 508 35.29 -10.98 8.06
C HIS A 508 35.34 -11.75 9.39
N ARG A 509 36.50 -12.33 9.72
CA ARG A 509 36.84 -12.72 11.09
C ARG A 509 36.77 -11.46 11.93
N GLU A 510 36.10 -11.55 13.08
CA GLU A 510 35.89 -10.41 13.97
C GLU A 510 37.22 -9.66 14.21
N PRO A 511 37.32 -8.37 13.86
CA PRO A 511 38.30 -7.54 14.53
C PRO A 511 37.74 -7.21 15.91
N GLU A 512 38.40 -7.70 16.95
CA GLU A 512 38.25 -7.35 18.37
C GLU A 512 38.35 -5.83 18.67
N ARG A 513 38.56 -4.97 17.66
CA ARG A 513 38.64 -3.51 17.88
C ARG A 513 37.25 -2.91 18.05
N VAL A 514 36.66 -3.18 19.20
CA VAL A 514 35.80 -2.24 19.90
C VAL A 514 36.63 -0.99 20.17
N VAL A 515 36.48 0.04 19.33
CA VAL A 515 37.00 1.38 19.62
C VAL A 515 36.08 1.97 20.68
N GLU A 516 36.54 2.20 21.91
CA GLU A 516 35.82 2.83 23.05
C GLU A 516 34.29 2.94 22.88
N ALA A 517 33.61 1.80 22.66
CA ALA A 517 32.18 1.83 22.36
C ALA A 517 31.41 2.02 23.67
N ILE A 518 30.48 2.96 23.67
CA ILE A 518 29.69 3.27 24.85
C ILE A 518 28.56 2.22 24.96
N ARG A 519 28.39 1.61 26.13
CA ARG A 519 27.21 0.76 26.37
C ARG A 519 25.96 1.64 26.39
N VAL A 520 24.86 1.17 25.82
CA VAL A 520 23.59 1.93 25.74
C VAL A 520 23.13 2.47 27.10
N ALA A 521 23.39 1.74 28.19
CA ALA A 521 23.07 2.16 29.57
C ALA A 521 23.82 3.41 30.04
N HIS A 522 24.94 3.76 29.41
CA HIS A 522 25.75 4.94 29.70
C HIS A 522 25.50 6.10 28.73
N LEU A 523 24.64 5.92 27.73
CA LEU A 523 24.21 7.04 26.90
C LEU A 523 23.39 8.00 27.76
N PRO A 524 23.62 9.32 27.68
CA PRO A 524 22.70 10.27 28.29
C PRO A 524 21.32 9.95 27.74
N ARG A 525 20.34 9.80 28.64
CA ARG A 525 18.95 9.82 28.20
C ARG A 525 18.78 11.16 27.50
N LEU A 526 18.72 11.16 26.16
CA LEU A 526 18.10 12.27 25.44
C LEU A 526 16.79 12.48 26.16
N ALA A 527 16.54 13.70 26.63
CA ALA A 527 15.26 14.01 27.23
C ALA A 527 14.25 13.66 26.15
N ALA A 528 13.58 12.51 26.28
CA ALA A 528 12.35 12.27 25.60
C ALA A 528 11.53 13.47 26.04
N THR A 529 11.34 14.43 25.15
CA THR A 529 10.32 15.43 25.35
C THR A 529 9.03 14.65 25.21
N THR A 530 8.66 13.92 26.27
CA THR A 530 7.28 13.54 26.54
C THR A 530 6.58 14.85 26.85
N ARG A 531 6.40 15.66 25.80
CA ARG A 531 5.33 16.64 25.80
C ARG A 531 4.09 15.83 26.18
N PRO A 532 3.33 16.25 27.19
CA PRO A 532 2.02 15.67 27.44
C PRO A 532 1.32 15.62 26.08
N VAL A 533 0.93 14.42 25.66
CA VAL A 533 0.14 14.26 24.45
C VAL A 533 -1.11 15.11 24.68
N ALA A 534 -1.35 16.08 23.81
CA ALA A 534 -2.54 16.91 23.91
C ALA A 534 -3.77 15.99 23.79
N SER A 535 -4.80 16.24 24.59
CA SER A 535 -6.08 15.54 24.49
C SER A 535 -7.16 16.60 24.36
N HIS A 536 -7.99 16.44 23.34
CA HIS A 536 -9.05 17.35 22.95
C HIS A 536 -10.38 16.57 22.93
N PRO A 537 -10.92 16.24 24.12
CA PRO A 537 -12.04 15.32 24.25
C PRO A 537 -13.32 15.87 23.63
N LEU A 538 -14.03 15.02 22.90
CA LEU A 538 -15.38 15.28 22.40
C LEU A 538 -16.39 15.20 23.55
N VAL A 539 -17.15 16.26 23.76
CA VAL A 539 -18.14 16.37 24.84
C VAL A 539 -19.52 16.64 24.24
N LEU A 540 -20.53 15.94 24.74
CA LEU A 540 -21.93 16.29 24.54
C LEU A 540 -22.39 17.19 25.68
N GLU A 541 -22.61 18.47 25.42
CA GLU A 541 -23.09 19.43 26.41
C GLU A 541 -24.16 20.33 25.84
N ASN A 542 -25.23 20.56 26.59
CA ASN A 542 -26.39 21.34 26.14
C ASN A 542 -26.88 20.92 24.75
N GLY A 543 -26.80 19.63 24.42
CA GLY A 543 -27.14 19.05 23.11
C GLY A 543 -26.31 19.56 21.93
N TRP A 544 -25.07 19.99 22.18
CA TRP A 544 -24.05 20.29 21.19
C TRP A 544 -22.85 19.35 21.37
N LEU A 545 -22.21 18.98 20.26
CA LEU A 545 -20.92 18.29 20.29
C LEU A 545 -19.81 19.34 20.29
N THR A 546 -18.99 19.32 21.35
CA THR A 546 -17.96 20.32 21.60
C THR A 546 -16.59 19.70 21.81
N ILE A 547 -15.55 20.45 21.44
CA ILE A 547 -14.15 20.18 21.77
C ILE A 547 -13.58 21.50 22.29
N ASP A 548 -12.85 21.46 23.41
CA ASP A 548 -12.29 22.64 24.08
C ASP A 548 -13.32 23.76 24.35
N GLY A 549 -14.56 23.37 24.71
CA GLY A 549 -15.66 24.29 25.00
C GLY A 549 -16.21 25.04 23.79
N ARG A 550 -15.94 24.56 22.57
CA ARG A 550 -16.42 25.13 21.31
C ARG A 550 -17.14 24.07 20.50
N ILE A 551 -18.17 24.46 19.76
CA ILE A 551 -18.84 23.55 18.84
C ILE A 551 -17.87 23.00 17.78
N VAL A 552 -17.98 21.72 17.47
CA VAL A 552 -17.22 21.09 16.40
C VAL A 552 -17.92 21.29 15.05
N THR A 553 -17.24 21.93 14.11
CA THR A 553 -17.68 22.11 12.72
C THR A 553 -16.55 21.79 11.74
N GLY A 554 -16.89 21.27 10.57
CA GLY A 554 -15.89 21.00 9.54
C GLY A 554 -16.31 19.95 8.53
N GLN A 555 -15.54 19.86 7.46
CA GLN A 555 -15.75 18.88 6.39
C GLN A 555 -15.47 17.45 6.87
N ARG A 556 -16.07 16.47 6.18
CA ARG A 556 -15.94 15.04 6.50
C ARG A 556 -14.96 14.33 5.57
N LEU A 557 -14.29 13.30 6.09
CA LEU A 557 -13.58 12.29 5.30
C LEU A 557 -14.45 11.04 5.22
N VAL A 558 -15.02 10.82 4.04
CA VAL A 558 -15.74 9.60 3.71
C VAL A 558 -14.75 8.62 3.06
N PRO A 559 -14.60 7.40 3.60
CA PRO A 559 -13.66 6.43 3.07
C PRO A 559 -14.19 5.86 1.75
N PRO A 560 -13.30 5.45 0.83
CA PRO A 560 -13.72 4.73 -0.35
C PRO A 560 -14.18 3.32 0.04
N TRP A 561 -15.22 2.81 -0.62
CA TRP A 561 -15.77 1.49 -0.28
C TRP A 561 -14.86 0.31 -0.66
N TRP A 562 -14.11 0.40 -1.76
CA TRP A 562 -13.14 -0.62 -2.20
C TRP A 562 -12.05 -0.10 -3.15
N LYS A 563 -12.06 1.21 -3.42
CA LYS A 563 -11.24 1.83 -4.47
C LYS A 563 -9.83 2.10 -3.98
N GLY A 564 -8.85 1.59 -4.71
CA GLY A 564 -7.43 1.85 -4.53
C GLY A 564 -6.64 1.21 -5.67
N HIS A 565 -5.33 1.46 -5.75
CA HIS A 565 -4.48 0.85 -6.78
C HIS A 565 -3.03 0.75 -6.31
N MET A 566 -2.34 -0.32 -6.69
CA MET A 566 -0.89 -0.48 -6.47
C MET A 566 -0.04 0.47 -7.31
N LEU A 567 -0.55 0.95 -8.45
CA LEU A 567 0.19 1.79 -9.39
C LEU A 567 0.24 3.24 -8.90
N PRO A 568 1.42 3.80 -8.59
CA PRO A 568 1.55 5.17 -8.07
C PRO A 568 0.79 6.20 -8.93
N ALA A 569 0.99 6.16 -10.25
CA ALA A 569 0.36 7.06 -11.21
C ALA A 569 -1.18 6.98 -11.27
N ARG A 570 -1.79 5.96 -10.68
CA ARG A 570 -3.24 5.81 -10.55
C ARG A 570 -3.72 5.99 -9.11
N ALA A 571 -2.80 5.98 -8.14
CA ALA A 571 -3.14 5.90 -6.73
C ALA A 571 -3.41 7.27 -6.08
N GLU A 572 -2.77 8.35 -6.58
CA GLU A 572 -2.88 9.72 -6.03
C GLU A 572 -4.32 10.27 -5.97
N GLY A 573 -5.22 9.76 -6.81
CA GLY A 573 -6.63 10.18 -6.85
C GLY A 573 -7.55 9.52 -5.80
N PHE A 574 -7.06 8.57 -5.01
CA PHE A 574 -7.90 7.86 -4.03
C PHE A 574 -7.90 8.53 -2.67
N GLN A 575 -9.05 8.51 -2.01
CA GLN A 575 -9.13 8.92 -0.61
C GLN A 575 -8.41 7.92 0.30
N PRO A 576 -7.85 8.37 1.44
CA PRO A 576 -7.34 7.49 2.48
C PRO A 576 -8.43 6.55 3.00
N SER A 577 -8.00 5.38 3.49
CA SER A 577 -8.85 4.41 4.19
C SER A 577 -8.13 3.97 5.46
N ILE A 578 -8.86 3.84 6.56
CA ILE A 578 -8.29 3.38 7.84
C ILE A 578 -7.82 1.92 7.70
N THR A 579 -8.56 1.10 6.95
CA THR A 579 -8.35 -0.36 6.91
C THR A 579 -7.81 -0.86 5.58
N ARG A 580 -7.33 0.06 4.73
CA ARG A 580 -6.54 -0.30 3.55
C ARG A 580 -5.13 -0.71 3.97
N PHE A 581 -4.75 -1.91 3.57
CA PHE A 581 -3.41 -2.43 3.72
C PHE A 581 -2.75 -2.68 2.36
N VAL A 582 -1.54 -2.17 2.21
CA VAL A 582 -0.67 -2.39 1.06
C VAL A 582 0.65 -2.96 1.59
N PRO A 583 0.95 -4.24 1.31
CA PRO A 583 2.16 -4.90 1.81
C PRO A 583 3.43 -4.09 1.49
N GLY A 584 4.19 -3.76 2.53
CA GLY A 584 5.47 -3.05 2.44
C GLY A 584 5.39 -1.56 2.04
N ARG A 585 4.20 -0.96 1.93
CA ARG A 585 4.03 0.46 1.57
C ARG A 585 3.12 1.20 2.56
N ASP A 586 3.69 2.19 3.22
CA ASP A 586 3.00 3.08 4.15
C ASP A 586 2.92 4.50 3.62
N GLY A 587 2.02 5.29 4.19
CA GLY A 587 1.76 6.66 3.79
C GLY A 587 0.73 6.73 2.66
N PHE A 588 0.27 7.95 2.38
CA PHE A 588 -0.69 8.20 1.31
C PHE A 588 -0.04 7.93 -0.07
N PRO A 589 -0.71 7.25 -1.02
CA PRO A 589 -2.10 6.74 -0.99
C PRO A 589 -2.26 5.24 -0.61
N TYR A 590 -1.22 4.64 -0.02
CA TYR A 590 -1.12 3.20 0.30
C TYR A 590 -1.69 2.85 1.69
N THR A 591 -0.93 2.18 2.56
CA THR A 591 -1.34 1.96 3.96
C THR A 591 -1.29 3.28 4.71
N THR A 592 -2.45 3.83 5.05
CA THR A 592 -2.55 5.18 5.61
C THR A 592 -1.78 5.33 6.93
N ASP A 593 -0.82 6.25 6.98
CA ASP A 593 -0.26 6.77 8.23
C ASP A 593 -1.33 7.64 8.92
N LEU A 594 -1.82 7.21 10.09
CA LEU A 594 -2.95 7.84 10.77
C LEU A 594 -2.58 9.16 11.43
N ALA A 595 -1.36 9.30 11.96
CA ALA A 595 -0.90 10.55 12.55
C ALA A 595 -0.68 11.62 11.48
N ALA A 596 -0.07 11.23 10.35
CA ALA A 596 0.07 12.12 9.19
C ALA A 596 -1.31 12.48 8.60
N LEU A 597 -2.26 11.55 8.58
CA LEU A 597 -3.64 11.82 8.19
C LEU A 597 -4.29 12.85 9.12
N ALA A 598 -4.23 12.66 10.44
CA ALA A 598 -4.85 13.54 11.41
C ALA A 598 -4.30 14.96 11.31
N THR A 599 -2.97 15.11 11.22
CA THR A 599 -2.30 16.39 11.00
C THR A 599 -2.80 17.08 9.72
N ARG A 600 -2.93 16.32 8.62
CA ARG A 600 -3.41 16.86 7.35
C ARG A 600 -4.88 17.27 7.41
N LEU A 601 -5.74 16.45 8.02
CA LEU A 601 -7.17 16.77 8.14
C LEU A 601 -7.39 18.03 8.99
N ASP A 602 -6.60 18.19 10.06
CA ASP A 602 -6.65 19.41 10.86
C ASP A 602 -6.34 20.65 10.00
N ALA A 603 -5.24 20.59 9.24
CA ALA A 603 -4.83 21.66 8.32
C ALA A 603 -5.82 21.93 7.17
N GLU A 604 -6.53 20.90 6.70
CA GLU A 604 -7.57 21.00 5.66
C GLU A 604 -8.93 21.50 6.21
N GLY A 605 -9.06 21.74 7.52
CA GLY A 605 -10.34 22.13 8.14
C GLY A 605 -11.39 21.00 8.14
N ARG A 606 -10.93 19.75 8.04
CA ARG A 606 -11.76 18.55 8.15
C ARG A 606 -11.76 18.11 9.60
N ARG A 607 -12.93 17.75 10.14
CA ARG A 607 -13.09 17.41 11.56
C ARG A 607 -13.69 16.05 11.83
N VAL A 608 -14.27 15.40 10.82
CA VAL A 608 -14.91 14.10 10.96
C VAL A 608 -14.26 13.10 10.02
N ILE A 609 -13.88 11.94 10.54
CA ILE A 609 -13.49 10.77 9.77
C ILE A 609 -14.62 9.76 9.88
N GLU A 610 -15.21 9.37 8.76
CA GLU A 610 -16.17 8.27 8.72
C GLU A 610 -15.45 6.95 8.50
N HIS A 611 -15.98 5.87 9.06
CA HIS A 611 -15.43 4.52 8.86
C HIS A 611 -16.51 3.47 8.72
N HIS A 612 -16.34 2.58 7.75
CA HIS A 612 -17.02 1.29 7.64
C HIS A 612 -16.03 0.30 6.99
N TRP A 613 -16.27 -1.01 7.10
CA TRP A 613 -15.45 -2.00 6.40
C TRP A 613 -15.62 -1.94 4.87
N GLY A 614 -14.60 -2.41 4.14
CA GLY A 614 -14.59 -2.42 2.68
C GLY A 614 -15.57 -3.42 2.07
N LEU A 615 -16.00 -3.16 0.83
CA LEU A 615 -16.96 -3.97 0.08
C LEU A 615 -16.44 -5.38 -0.21
N TRP A 616 -15.16 -5.48 -0.52
CA TRP A 616 -14.44 -6.71 -0.80
C TRP A 616 -13.05 -6.67 -0.16
N TYR A 617 -12.51 -7.85 0.12
CA TYR A 617 -11.14 -7.99 0.61
C TYR A 617 -10.10 -7.57 -0.43
N ASP A 618 -10.27 -8.02 -1.68
CA ASP A 618 -9.30 -7.83 -2.77
C ASP A 618 -9.94 -7.26 -4.05
N ARG A 619 -9.10 -6.77 -4.95
CA ARG A 619 -9.52 -6.00 -6.13
C ARG A 619 -10.10 -6.83 -7.28
N ARG A 620 -9.99 -8.17 -7.28
CA ARG A 620 -10.49 -9.01 -8.38
C ARG A 620 -11.98 -8.84 -8.65
N ARG A 621 -12.77 -8.51 -7.62
CA ARG A 621 -14.23 -8.29 -7.72
C ARG A 621 -14.64 -6.95 -8.31
N ASP A 622 -13.71 -6.11 -8.74
CA ASP A 622 -14.02 -4.94 -9.58
C ASP A 622 -14.82 -5.33 -10.85
N ASP A 623 -14.67 -6.57 -11.34
CA ASP A 623 -15.43 -7.14 -12.45
C ASP A 623 -16.92 -7.41 -12.15
N HIS A 624 -17.33 -7.28 -10.88
CA HIS A 624 -18.66 -7.58 -10.35
C HIS A 624 -19.17 -8.98 -10.71
N GLN A 625 -18.27 -9.97 -10.83
CA GLN A 625 -18.66 -11.35 -11.07
C GLN A 625 -18.89 -12.12 -9.77
N THR A 626 -19.83 -13.06 -9.80
CA THR A 626 -20.18 -13.93 -8.67
C THR A 626 -19.52 -15.31 -8.73
N VAL A 627 -18.69 -15.57 -9.75
CA VAL A 627 -18.01 -16.86 -9.94
C VAL A 627 -16.92 -17.06 -8.88
N ARG A 628 -16.73 -18.30 -8.44
CA ARG A 628 -15.64 -18.65 -7.53
C ARG A 628 -14.29 -18.35 -8.18
N ARG A 629 -13.34 -17.78 -7.44
CA ARG A 629 -11.98 -17.58 -7.93
C ARG A 629 -11.24 -18.92 -7.94
N ILE A 630 -10.47 -19.16 -9.00
CA ILE A 630 -9.78 -20.44 -9.22
C ILE A 630 -8.58 -20.65 -8.31
N THR A 631 -7.96 -19.56 -7.84
CA THR A 631 -6.77 -19.56 -6.98
C THR A 631 -6.87 -18.51 -5.88
N PRO A 632 -6.09 -18.68 -4.78
CA PRO A 632 -5.93 -17.67 -3.72
C PRO A 632 -5.15 -16.41 -4.14
N GLU A 633 -4.96 -16.16 -5.44
CA GLU A 633 -4.17 -15.05 -5.96
C GLU A 633 -4.92 -13.71 -5.83
N VAL A 634 -5.01 -13.19 -4.60
CA VAL A 634 -5.65 -11.93 -4.22
C VAL A 634 -4.80 -10.71 -4.62
N TRP A 635 -5.47 -9.62 -5.00
CA TRP A 635 -4.81 -8.40 -5.51
C TRP A 635 -4.97 -7.22 -4.54
N PRO A 636 -3.88 -6.66 -3.99
CA PRO A 636 -3.93 -5.48 -3.14
C PRO A 636 -4.22 -4.20 -3.96
N PRO A 637 -4.59 -3.08 -3.31
CA PRO A 637 -4.74 -2.90 -1.86
C PRO A 637 -5.79 -3.84 -1.25
N PHE A 638 -5.49 -4.38 -0.07
CA PHE A 638 -6.42 -5.20 0.69
C PHE A 638 -7.26 -4.27 1.58
N GLU A 639 -8.59 -4.32 1.46
CA GLU A 639 -9.47 -3.63 2.40
C GLU A 639 -9.87 -4.65 3.47
N GLU A 640 -9.10 -4.63 4.57
CA GLU A 640 -9.15 -5.64 5.61
C GLU A 640 -10.54 -5.72 6.26
N GLN A 641 -10.94 -6.94 6.55
CA GLN A 641 -12.22 -7.25 7.15
C GLN A 641 -12.06 -7.41 8.68
N PRO A 642 -13.12 -7.18 9.48
CA PRO A 642 -13.05 -7.27 10.93
C PRO A 642 -12.83 -8.68 11.48
N TRP A 643 -13.08 -9.71 10.67
CA TRP A 643 -12.93 -11.10 11.07
C TRP A 643 -11.63 -11.67 10.53
N ALA A 644 -10.96 -12.48 11.34
CA ALA A 644 -9.72 -13.11 10.95
C ALA A 644 -9.96 -14.26 9.98
N ARG A 645 -8.99 -14.51 9.10
CA ARG A 645 -8.92 -15.75 8.32
C ARG A 645 -8.56 -16.90 9.24
N SER A 646 -9.20 -18.05 9.02
CA SER A 646 -9.08 -19.19 9.93
C SER A 646 -7.85 -20.07 9.64
N GLY A 647 -7.33 -20.03 8.41
CA GLY A 647 -6.40 -21.03 7.91
C GLY A 647 -7.05 -22.38 7.56
N ALA A 648 -8.38 -22.48 7.68
CA ALA A 648 -9.15 -23.69 7.42
C ALA A 648 -10.22 -23.46 6.32
N GLY A 649 -10.53 -24.52 5.59
CA GLY A 649 -11.48 -24.47 4.48
C GLY A 649 -10.99 -23.60 3.31
N THR A 650 -11.85 -23.40 2.32
CA THR A 650 -11.55 -22.53 1.16
C THR A 650 -12.77 -21.67 0.87
N ALA A 651 -12.60 -20.35 1.02
CA ALA A 651 -13.59 -19.34 0.71
C ALA A 651 -13.76 -19.13 -0.81
N TRP A 652 -14.74 -18.32 -1.18
CA TRP A 652 -15.10 -18.08 -2.59
C TRP A 652 -14.05 -17.30 -3.39
N ASP A 653 -13.14 -16.62 -2.70
CA ASP A 653 -11.97 -15.93 -3.23
C ASP A 653 -10.71 -16.80 -3.32
N GLY A 654 -10.76 -18.04 -2.82
CA GLY A 654 -9.67 -19.01 -2.85
C GLY A 654 -8.78 -19.02 -1.61
N LEU A 655 -8.86 -18.02 -0.71
CA LEU A 655 -8.18 -18.03 0.59
C LEU A 655 -8.94 -18.92 1.59
N SER A 656 -8.42 -19.09 2.82
CA SER A 656 -9.17 -19.77 3.87
C SER A 656 -10.48 -19.07 4.23
N GLN A 657 -11.40 -19.81 4.84
CA GLN A 657 -12.65 -19.24 5.36
C GLN A 657 -12.39 -18.32 6.55
N TYR A 658 -13.26 -17.34 6.76
CA TYR A 658 -13.26 -16.50 7.95
C TYR A 658 -13.71 -17.29 9.18
N ASP A 659 -13.10 -17.01 10.32
CA ASP A 659 -13.66 -17.35 11.62
C ASP A 659 -14.41 -16.13 12.17
N LEU A 660 -15.74 -16.12 12.07
CA LEU A 660 -16.54 -14.98 12.51
C LEU A 660 -16.57 -14.80 14.04
N ALA A 661 -16.07 -15.77 14.81
CA ALA A 661 -15.90 -15.64 16.25
C ALA A 661 -14.51 -15.10 16.65
N ARG A 662 -13.59 -14.97 15.68
CA ARG A 662 -12.25 -14.40 15.89
C ARG A 662 -12.11 -13.10 15.10
N PHE A 663 -11.76 -12.04 15.81
CA PHE A 663 -11.57 -10.72 15.21
C PHE A 663 -10.16 -10.53 14.67
N ASN A 664 -10.03 -9.73 13.62
CA ASN A 664 -8.78 -9.35 12.99
C ASN A 664 -8.08 -8.28 13.87
N PRO A 665 -6.98 -8.62 14.56
CA PRO A 665 -6.33 -7.70 15.48
C PRO A 665 -5.81 -6.44 14.76
N TRP A 666 -5.31 -6.58 13.54
CA TRP A 666 -4.84 -5.45 12.74
C TRP A 666 -5.96 -4.44 12.47
N TYR A 667 -7.13 -4.92 12.03
CA TYR A 667 -8.30 -4.06 11.75
C TYR A 667 -8.69 -3.23 12.97
N PHE A 668 -8.78 -3.87 14.14
CA PHE A 668 -9.22 -3.19 15.37
C PHE A 668 -8.14 -2.30 15.98
N ALA A 669 -6.86 -2.69 15.93
CA ALA A 669 -5.75 -1.85 16.35
C ALA A 669 -5.66 -0.55 15.51
N ARG A 670 -5.94 -0.64 14.21
CA ARG A 670 -6.04 0.52 13.30
C ARG A 670 -7.17 1.47 13.69
N LEU A 671 -8.34 0.93 14.08
CA LEU A 671 -9.46 1.76 14.54
C LEU A 671 -9.17 2.44 15.87
N GLN A 672 -8.59 1.71 16.82
CA GLN A 672 -8.14 2.25 18.11
C GLN A 672 -7.12 3.37 17.91
N SER A 673 -6.12 3.14 17.05
CA SER A 673 -5.11 4.15 16.71
C SER A 673 -5.76 5.38 16.09
N CYS A 674 -6.69 5.21 15.13
CA CYS A 674 -7.40 6.33 14.53
C CYS A 674 -8.23 7.12 15.55
N ALA A 675 -8.90 6.43 16.48
CA ALA A 675 -9.65 7.05 17.57
C ALA A 675 -8.73 7.86 18.50
N GLY A 676 -7.55 7.32 18.82
CA GLY A 676 -6.52 8.01 19.59
C GLY A 676 -6.01 9.26 18.87
N GLU A 677 -5.67 9.16 17.58
CA GLU A 677 -5.26 10.32 16.76
C GLU A 677 -6.38 11.38 16.68
N CYS A 678 -7.65 10.96 16.63
CA CYS A 678 -8.77 11.89 16.66
C CYS A 678 -8.83 12.68 17.98
N GLU A 679 -8.64 12.01 19.11
CA GLU A 679 -8.59 12.68 20.42
C GLU A 679 -7.39 13.63 20.54
N GLN A 680 -6.24 13.27 19.99
CA GLN A 680 -5.03 14.10 20.03
C GLN A 680 -5.11 15.35 19.16
N HIS A 681 -5.87 15.29 18.06
CA HIS A 681 -5.97 16.37 17.08
C HIS A 681 -7.31 17.11 17.10
N GLY A 682 -8.21 16.79 18.04
CA GLY A 682 -9.54 17.40 18.10
C GLY A 682 -10.42 17.05 16.88
N LEU A 683 -10.25 15.85 16.33
CA LEU A 683 -11.09 15.27 15.28
C LEU A 683 -12.11 14.30 15.90
N VAL A 684 -13.07 13.83 15.10
CA VAL A 684 -14.12 12.89 15.51
C VAL A 684 -14.13 11.69 14.57
N LEU A 685 -14.10 10.48 15.11
CA LEU A 685 -14.33 9.25 14.37
C LEU A 685 -15.82 8.89 14.43
N LEU A 686 -16.51 8.94 13.29
CA LEU A 686 -17.87 8.41 13.12
C LEU A 686 -17.78 6.97 12.59
N ALA A 687 -17.90 6.00 13.49
CA ALA A 687 -17.73 4.58 13.21
C ALA A 687 -19.08 3.90 12.91
N HIS A 688 -19.28 3.52 11.65
CA HIS A 688 -20.40 2.72 11.20
C HIS A 688 -20.09 1.24 11.42
N MET A 689 -20.85 0.56 12.31
CA MET A 689 -20.58 -0.84 12.65
C MET A 689 -20.96 -1.80 11.51
N TYR A 690 -21.99 -1.48 10.73
CA TYR A 690 -22.42 -2.31 9.59
C TYR A 690 -22.32 -1.53 8.28
N PHE A 691 -22.32 -2.25 7.16
CA PHE A 691 -22.40 -1.67 5.82
C PHE A 691 -23.45 -2.41 5.00
N GLN A 692 -24.64 -1.81 4.88
CA GLN A 692 -25.80 -2.49 4.29
C GLN A 692 -25.63 -2.77 2.79
N HIS A 693 -24.74 -2.03 2.14
CA HIS A 693 -24.45 -2.18 0.72
C HIS A 693 -24.01 -3.61 0.35
N ASN A 694 -23.32 -4.30 1.27
CA ASN A 694 -22.87 -5.67 1.09
C ASN A 694 -24.02 -6.68 0.91
N ILE A 695 -25.23 -6.37 1.42
CA ILE A 695 -26.31 -7.35 1.58
C ILE A 695 -27.57 -7.07 0.73
N LEU A 696 -27.64 -5.94 0.01
CA LEU A 696 -28.82 -5.55 -0.81
C LEU A 696 -28.54 -5.15 -2.25
N GLU A 697 -27.32 -4.73 -2.56
CA GLU A 697 -27.08 -3.90 -3.75
C GLU A 697 -26.77 -4.72 -5.00
N SER A 698 -25.83 -5.66 -4.87
CA SER A 698 -25.34 -6.50 -5.96
C SER A 698 -24.91 -7.87 -5.42
N ALA A 699 -25.19 -8.90 -6.20
CA ALA A 699 -24.79 -10.28 -5.96
C ALA A 699 -23.28 -10.44 -5.80
N ALA A 700 -22.49 -9.59 -6.48
CA ALA A 700 -21.04 -9.61 -6.34
C ALA A 700 -20.58 -9.16 -4.95
N HIS A 701 -21.34 -8.31 -4.26
CA HIS A 701 -20.99 -7.80 -2.93
C HIS A 701 -21.18 -8.90 -1.87
N TRP A 702 -22.16 -9.78 -2.08
CA TRP A 702 -22.40 -10.94 -1.22
C TRP A 702 -21.48 -12.12 -1.53
N ALA A 703 -21.00 -12.25 -2.78
CA ALA A 703 -20.24 -13.41 -3.24
C ALA A 703 -19.03 -13.73 -2.34
N ASP A 704 -18.27 -12.70 -1.95
CA ASP A 704 -17.10 -12.82 -1.08
C ASP A 704 -17.37 -12.28 0.35
N PHE A 705 -18.63 -11.98 0.69
CA PHE A 705 -18.96 -11.42 1.99
C PHE A 705 -18.64 -12.44 3.11
N PRO A 706 -17.99 -12.04 4.21
CA PRO A 706 -17.53 -12.97 5.24
C PRO A 706 -18.64 -13.85 5.84
N TRP A 707 -19.86 -13.33 5.98
CA TRP A 707 -20.96 -14.07 6.64
C TRP A 707 -21.66 -15.10 5.75
N ARG A 708 -21.32 -15.15 4.45
CA ARG A 708 -21.86 -16.16 3.55
C ARG A 708 -21.36 -17.55 4.00
N PRO A 709 -22.21 -18.60 4.02
CA PRO A 709 -21.83 -19.96 4.42
C PRO A 709 -20.60 -20.53 3.68
N ALA A 710 -20.42 -20.15 2.40
CA ALA A 710 -19.23 -20.56 1.65
C ALA A 710 -17.92 -19.91 2.14
N ASN A 711 -17.99 -18.79 2.85
CA ASN A 711 -16.84 -17.96 3.21
C ASN A 711 -16.48 -17.99 4.70
N CYS A 712 -17.26 -18.66 5.55
CA CYS A 712 -16.99 -18.74 6.99
C CYS A 712 -17.13 -20.16 7.54
N LEU A 713 -16.54 -20.39 8.72
CA LEU A 713 -16.65 -21.65 9.45
C LEU A 713 -18.02 -21.84 10.12
N GLN A 714 -18.68 -20.74 10.49
CA GLN A 714 -19.93 -20.78 11.24
C GLN A 714 -21.11 -21.16 10.34
N ALA A 715 -22.03 -21.98 10.88
CA ALA A 715 -23.29 -22.32 10.25
C ALA A 715 -24.27 -21.12 10.31
N THR A 716 -24.00 -20.07 9.54
CA THR A 716 -24.76 -18.81 9.53
C THR A 716 -26.19 -18.97 9.00
N GLY A 717 -26.48 -20.06 8.28
CA GLY A 717 -27.83 -20.44 7.88
C GLY A 717 -28.43 -19.60 6.75
N PHE A 718 -27.62 -18.79 6.04
CA PHE A 718 -28.07 -18.11 4.83
C PHE A 718 -28.28 -19.12 3.68
N PRO A 719 -29.14 -18.82 2.69
CA PRO A 719 -29.32 -19.67 1.52
C PRO A 719 -28.02 -19.91 0.74
N GLU A 720 -27.72 -21.16 0.41
CA GLU A 720 -26.56 -21.57 -0.41
C GLU A 720 -26.99 -22.67 -1.41
N PRO A 721 -26.73 -22.52 -2.73
CA PRO A 721 -26.15 -21.35 -3.37
C PRO A 721 -27.02 -20.10 -3.19
N PRO A 722 -26.43 -18.89 -3.15
CA PRO A 722 -27.22 -17.67 -2.97
C PRO A 722 -28.23 -17.52 -4.11
N PRO A 723 -29.44 -17.01 -3.84
CA PRO A 723 -30.41 -16.69 -4.87
C PRO A 723 -29.89 -15.48 -5.65
N PHE A 724 -29.19 -15.72 -6.75
CA PHE A 724 -28.74 -14.68 -7.67
C PHE A 724 -29.81 -14.46 -8.76
N PRO A 725 -30.79 -13.55 -8.55
CA PRO A 725 -31.84 -13.30 -9.53
C PRO A 725 -31.28 -12.67 -10.82
N PRO A 726 -31.99 -12.86 -11.95
CA PRO A 726 -31.74 -12.08 -13.17
C PRO A 726 -31.78 -10.57 -12.85
N GLY A 727 -30.73 -9.84 -13.24
CA GLY A 727 -30.58 -8.42 -12.93
C GLY A 727 -29.57 -8.10 -11.81
N GLY A 728 -28.96 -9.11 -11.20
CA GLY A 728 -27.74 -8.97 -10.40
C GLY A 728 -27.91 -8.43 -8.97
N ARG A 729 -29.13 -8.10 -8.53
CA ARG A 729 -29.42 -7.71 -7.14
C ARG A 729 -29.35 -8.92 -6.21
N ILE A 730 -28.94 -8.74 -4.96
CA ILE A 730 -29.07 -9.75 -3.90
C ILE A 730 -29.97 -9.20 -2.79
N ASP A 731 -30.70 -10.06 -2.09
CA ASP A 731 -31.49 -9.68 -0.91
C ASP A 731 -31.14 -10.59 0.26
N MET A 732 -30.22 -10.09 1.11
CA MET A 732 -29.78 -10.77 2.33
C MET A 732 -30.10 -9.96 3.58
N ALA A 733 -30.70 -8.77 3.46
CA ALA A 733 -31.00 -7.92 4.62
C ALA A 733 -31.97 -8.57 5.60
N GLU A 734 -33.04 -9.18 5.09
CA GLU A 734 -34.04 -9.83 5.94
C GLU A 734 -33.43 -10.95 6.81
N PRO A 735 -32.74 -11.97 6.25
CA PRO A 735 -32.09 -12.98 7.08
C PRO A 735 -30.90 -12.44 7.89
N PHE A 736 -30.20 -11.39 7.42
CA PHE A 736 -29.05 -10.83 8.14
C PHE A 736 -29.49 -10.08 9.39
N TYR A 737 -30.55 -9.30 9.32
CA TYR A 737 -31.10 -8.56 10.46
C TYR A 737 -32.06 -9.37 11.34
N ASP A 738 -32.28 -10.65 11.01
CA ASP A 738 -33.04 -11.57 11.87
C ASP A 738 -32.22 -12.02 13.09
N VAL A 739 -32.53 -11.40 14.23
CA VAL A 739 -31.89 -11.64 15.53
C VAL A 739 -32.49 -12.81 16.31
N THR A 740 -33.43 -13.56 15.71
CA THR A 740 -34.02 -14.76 16.33
C THR A 740 -33.19 -16.02 16.07
N HIS A 741 -32.38 -16.02 15.00
CA HIS A 741 -31.50 -17.13 14.70
C HIS A 741 -30.31 -17.18 15.68
N PRO A 742 -30.13 -18.27 16.44
CA PRO A 742 -29.22 -18.30 17.59
C PRO A 742 -27.75 -18.04 17.22
N VAL A 743 -27.28 -18.60 16.09
CA VAL A 743 -25.90 -18.39 15.62
C VAL A 743 -25.66 -16.93 15.20
N ARG A 744 -26.48 -16.39 14.29
CA ARG A 744 -26.34 -15.00 13.82
C ARG A 744 -26.50 -13.99 14.96
N ARG A 745 -27.45 -14.20 15.87
CA ARG A 745 -27.59 -13.40 17.08
C ARG A 745 -26.29 -13.36 17.87
N GLY A 746 -25.70 -14.52 18.16
CA GLY A 746 -24.42 -14.61 18.88
C GLY A 746 -23.29 -13.87 18.18
N LEU A 747 -23.19 -13.99 16.85
CA LEU A 747 -22.18 -13.28 16.05
C LEU A 747 -22.38 -11.76 16.06
N HIS A 748 -23.62 -11.28 15.96
CA HIS A 748 -23.90 -9.85 16.08
C HIS A 748 -23.53 -9.32 17.47
N VAL A 749 -23.91 -10.02 18.55
CA VAL A 749 -23.55 -9.61 19.92
C VAL A 749 -22.02 -9.54 20.05
N ALA A 750 -21.30 -10.58 19.63
CA ALA A 750 -19.85 -10.61 19.71
C ALA A 750 -19.21 -9.44 18.95
N TYR A 751 -19.65 -9.20 17.72
CA TYR A 751 -19.11 -8.12 16.89
C TYR A 751 -19.42 -6.72 17.43
N ILE A 752 -20.66 -6.46 17.85
CA ILE A 752 -21.04 -5.17 18.47
C ILE A 752 -20.18 -4.91 19.70
N ARG A 753 -20.02 -5.90 20.57
CA ARG A 753 -19.23 -5.76 21.80
C ARG A 753 -17.75 -5.55 21.51
N GLN A 754 -17.18 -6.26 20.54
CA GLN A 754 -15.79 -6.02 20.12
C GLN A 754 -15.58 -4.57 19.65
N CYS A 755 -16.49 -4.04 18.83
CA CYS A 755 -16.42 -2.63 18.41
C CYS A 755 -16.48 -1.67 19.61
N LEU A 756 -17.38 -1.92 20.56
CA LEU A 756 -17.50 -1.08 21.77
C LEU A 756 -16.26 -1.19 22.67
N ASP A 757 -15.73 -2.39 22.89
CA ASP A 757 -14.55 -2.63 23.72
C ASP A 757 -13.31 -1.89 23.19
N VAL A 758 -13.14 -1.86 21.87
CA VAL A 758 -12.03 -1.17 21.20
C VAL A 758 -12.26 0.35 21.17
N LEU A 759 -13.44 0.78 20.71
CA LEU A 759 -13.69 2.20 20.44
C LEU A 759 -13.96 3.03 21.71
N SER A 760 -14.31 2.40 22.82
CA SER A 760 -14.53 3.10 24.10
C SER A 760 -13.23 3.40 24.87
N GLU A 761 -12.07 3.17 24.27
CA GLU A 761 -10.78 3.61 24.82
C GLU A 761 -10.45 5.08 24.53
N SER A 762 -11.18 5.71 23.60
CA SER A 762 -11.01 7.12 23.24
C SER A 762 -12.32 7.87 23.32
N GLY A 763 -12.27 9.14 23.75
CA GLY A 763 -13.47 9.97 23.91
C GLY A 763 -14.07 10.47 22.60
N ASN A 764 -13.27 10.53 21.53
CA ASN A 764 -13.62 11.20 20.28
C ASN A 764 -14.29 10.27 19.25
N VAL A 765 -15.13 9.35 19.73
CA VAL A 765 -15.81 8.36 18.90
C VAL A 765 -17.33 8.48 19.02
N ILE A 766 -17.99 8.46 17.87
CA ILE A 766 -19.43 8.28 17.74
C ILE A 766 -19.68 6.98 16.99
N VAL A 767 -20.41 6.04 17.59
CA VAL A 767 -20.81 4.78 16.95
C VAL A 767 -22.23 4.89 16.38
N THR A 768 -22.45 4.32 15.19
CA THR A 768 -23.77 4.22 14.56
C THR A 768 -23.99 2.81 14.03
N VAL A 769 -25.26 2.43 13.83
CA VAL A 769 -25.65 1.10 13.36
C VAL A 769 -24.89 0.77 12.08
N GLY A 770 -25.00 1.58 11.03
CA GLY A 770 -24.25 1.29 9.82
C GLY A 770 -24.44 2.28 8.68
N GLU A 771 -23.53 2.18 7.71
CA GLU A 771 -23.58 2.95 6.49
C GLU A 771 -24.64 2.37 5.55
N GLU A 772 -25.41 3.26 4.94
CA GLU A 772 -26.62 2.95 4.15
C GLU A 772 -27.71 2.17 4.92
N TYR A 773 -27.79 2.27 6.24
CA TYR A 773 -28.78 1.52 7.03
C TYR A 773 -30.23 2.01 6.80
N THR A 774 -31.01 1.16 6.12
CA THR A 774 -32.48 1.29 5.94
C THR A 774 -33.18 0.01 6.42
N GLY A 775 -32.53 -0.72 7.33
CA GLY A 775 -33.01 -1.97 7.91
C GLY A 775 -34.19 -1.79 8.87
N PRO A 776 -34.68 -2.89 9.47
CA PRO A 776 -35.87 -2.87 10.33
C PRO A 776 -35.61 -2.27 11.72
N GLU A 777 -36.66 -1.75 12.36
CA GLU A 777 -36.62 -1.25 13.76
C GLU A 777 -36.12 -2.31 14.74
N ALA A 778 -36.57 -3.57 14.58
CA ALA A 778 -36.24 -4.66 15.50
C ALA A 778 -34.73 -4.87 15.67
N PHE A 779 -33.94 -4.64 14.61
CA PHE A 779 -32.49 -4.76 14.69
C PHE A 779 -31.83 -3.57 15.38
N VAL A 780 -32.34 -2.34 15.19
CA VAL A 780 -31.88 -1.15 15.92
C VAL A 780 -32.15 -1.30 17.42
N ARG A 781 -33.33 -1.83 17.79
CA ARG A 781 -33.66 -2.17 19.18
C ARG A 781 -32.67 -3.16 19.77
N PHE A 782 -32.43 -4.27 19.08
CA PHE A 782 -31.45 -5.28 19.51
C PHE A 782 -30.03 -4.69 19.67
N TRP A 783 -29.62 -3.82 18.75
CA TRP A 783 -28.32 -3.15 18.80
C TRP A 783 -28.18 -2.24 20.04
N LEU A 784 -29.18 -1.38 20.30
CA LEU A 784 -29.21 -0.52 21.49
C LEU A 784 -29.29 -1.32 22.79
N GLU A 785 -30.07 -2.40 22.82
CA GLU A 785 -30.13 -3.30 23.98
C GLU A 785 -28.78 -3.95 24.26
N THR A 786 -28.06 -4.37 23.22
CA THR A 786 -26.70 -4.92 23.35
C THR A 786 -25.72 -3.89 23.90
N ILE A 787 -25.80 -2.63 23.44
CA ILE A 787 -25.01 -1.52 23.98
C ILE A 787 -25.34 -1.28 25.45
N ARG A 788 -26.62 -1.24 25.81
CA ARG A 788 -27.07 -1.05 27.19
C ARG A 788 -26.53 -2.13 28.12
N ASP A 789 -26.60 -3.39 27.70
CA ASP A 789 -26.09 -4.52 28.48
C ASP A 789 -24.56 -4.42 28.63
N TRP A 790 -23.84 -4.10 27.56
CA TRP A 790 -22.40 -3.84 27.60
C TRP A 790 -22.02 -2.67 28.52
N ARG A 791 -22.75 -1.54 28.47
CA ARG A 791 -22.56 -0.37 29.36
C ARG A 791 -22.76 -0.76 30.82
N ARG A 792 -23.78 -1.57 31.13
CA ARG A 792 -24.06 -2.05 32.49
C ARG A 792 -22.98 -2.98 33.02
N GLU A 793 -22.42 -3.84 32.17
CA GLU A 793 -21.43 -4.84 32.56
C GLU A 793 -20.02 -4.24 32.70
N THR A 794 -19.65 -3.32 31.83
CA THR A 794 -18.28 -2.76 31.78
C THR A 794 -18.14 -1.41 32.47
N GLY A 795 -19.23 -0.66 32.63
CA GLY A 795 -19.20 0.73 33.11
C GLY A 795 -18.65 1.74 32.09
N ARG A 796 -18.26 1.29 30.90
CA ARG A 796 -17.69 2.12 29.83
C ARG A 796 -18.80 2.76 29.00
N ARG A 797 -18.47 3.85 28.28
CA ARG A 797 -19.42 4.59 27.44
C ARG A 797 -18.76 5.03 26.13
N VAL A 798 -19.60 5.17 25.10
CA VAL A 798 -19.32 5.79 23.80
C VAL A 798 -20.54 6.60 23.40
N LEU A 799 -20.37 7.63 22.57
CA LEU A 799 -21.51 8.36 22.02
C LEU A 799 -22.21 7.49 20.96
N VAL A 800 -23.53 7.37 21.07
CA VAL A 800 -24.36 6.53 20.18
C VAL A 800 -25.20 7.42 19.26
N ALA A 801 -25.00 7.29 17.96
CA ALA A 801 -25.77 7.96 16.92
C ALA A 801 -26.87 7.07 16.34
N LEU A 802 -28.09 7.61 16.29
CA LEU A 802 -29.25 7.00 15.66
C LEU A 802 -29.39 7.52 14.22
N SER A 803 -28.79 6.81 13.27
CA SER A 803 -28.89 7.07 11.82
C SER A 803 -29.74 5.99 11.14
N CYS A 804 -31.01 6.28 10.85
CA CYS A 804 -31.94 5.35 10.21
C CYS A 804 -33.06 6.11 9.48
N THR A 805 -34.00 5.38 8.87
CA THR A 805 -35.21 5.96 8.27
C THR A 805 -36.08 6.63 9.33
N ARG A 806 -36.89 7.61 8.92
CA ARG A 806 -37.67 8.45 9.85
C ARG A 806 -38.60 7.63 10.75
N ASP A 807 -39.31 6.66 10.17
CA ASP A 807 -40.23 5.79 10.90
C ASP A 807 -39.54 5.00 12.01
N VAL A 808 -38.36 4.45 11.72
CA VAL A 808 -37.55 3.73 12.71
C VAL A 808 -36.99 4.69 13.76
N GLN A 809 -36.51 5.86 13.34
CA GLN A 809 -35.99 6.90 14.23
C GLN A 809 -37.06 7.36 15.23
N ASP A 810 -38.25 7.70 14.74
CA ASP A 810 -39.38 8.15 15.55
C ASP A 810 -39.84 7.04 16.53
N ALA A 811 -39.87 5.78 16.10
CA ALA A 811 -40.25 4.65 16.95
C ALA A 811 -39.26 4.43 18.11
N ILE A 812 -37.95 4.51 17.84
CA ILE A 812 -36.90 4.36 18.86
C ILE A 812 -36.93 5.54 19.85
N LEU A 813 -37.10 6.77 19.36
CA LEU A 813 -37.14 7.97 20.21
C LEU A 813 -38.42 8.05 21.07
N ALA A 814 -39.51 7.40 20.66
CA ALA A 814 -40.73 7.29 21.47
C ALA A 814 -40.59 6.29 22.65
N ASP A 815 -39.67 5.35 22.58
CA ASP A 815 -39.37 4.41 23.67
C ASP A 815 -38.33 5.02 24.62
N SER A 816 -38.77 5.52 25.78
CA SER A 816 -37.90 6.19 26.74
C SER A 816 -36.67 5.37 27.18
N ALA A 817 -36.76 4.03 27.20
CA ALA A 817 -35.66 3.18 27.62
C ALA A 817 -34.60 3.03 26.52
N LEU A 818 -35.00 3.03 25.25
CA LEU A 818 -34.07 3.03 24.12
C LEU A 818 -33.55 4.44 23.80
N ALA A 819 -34.41 5.44 23.87
CA ALA A 819 -34.04 6.84 23.68
C ALA A 819 -32.97 7.28 24.69
N ALA A 820 -32.95 6.72 25.91
CA ALA A 820 -31.90 6.97 26.89
C ALA A 820 -30.50 6.47 26.46
N GLU A 821 -30.44 5.51 25.53
CA GLU A 821 -29.18 4.98 25.01
C GLU A 821 -28.64 5.79 23.82
N VAL A 822 -29.44 6.69 23.25
CA VAL A 822 -29.10 7.53 22.08
C VAL A 822 -28.58 8.89 22.54
N ASP A 823 -27.37 9.25 22.11
CA ASP A 823 -26.71 10.52 22.43
C ASP A 823 -26.84 11.53 21.28
N VAL A 824 -26.84 11.01 20.03
CA VAL A 824 -26.85 11.79 18.79
C VAL A 824 -27.97 11.31 17.87
N ILE A 825 -28.75 12.23 17.30
CA ILE A 825 -29.74 11.94 16.25
C ILE A 825 -29.15 12.36 14.91
N ASP A 826 -28.99 11.41 13.98
CA ASP A 826 -28.49 11.70 12.64
C ASP A 826 -29.63 11.75 11.62
N VAL A 827 -29.60 12.78 10.81
CA VAL A 827 -30.51 13.00 9.70
C VAL A 827 -29.77 12.69 8.40
N LYS A 828 -29.94 11.46 7.91
CA LYS A 828 -29.28 10.99 6.68
C LYS A 828 -30.26 10.51 5.61
N TYR A 829 -31.20 9.65 6.00
CA TYR A 829 -32.05 8.89 5.07
C TYR A 829 -33.44 9.49 4.81
N TRP A 830 -33.72 10.68 5.34
CA TRP A 830 -34.98 11.39 5.10
C TRP A 830 -34.74 12.91 5.09
N TRP A 831 -35.57 13.66 4.36
CA TRP A 831 -35.52 15.13 4.31
C TRP A 831 -36.85 15.76 3.92
N TYR A 832 -37.00 17.05 4.22
CA TYR A 832 -38.05 17.88 3.63
C TYR A 832 -37.59 18.44 2.29
N THR A 833 -38.39 18.23 1.25
CA THR A 833 -38.19 18.86 -0.05
C THR A 833 -38.37 20.36 0.03
N ALA A 834 -37.95 21.10 -1.00
CA ALA A 834 -38.05 22.56 -1.02
C ALA A 834 -39.48 23.10 -0.83
N ASP A 835 -40.50 22.32 -1.23
CA ASP A 835 -41.93 22.63 -1.02
C ASP A 835 -42.48 22.16 0.35
N GLY A 836 -41.64 21.58 1.20
CA GLY A 836 -41.99 21.11 2.55
C GLY A 836 -42.56 19.68 2.62
N THR A 837 -42.63 18.96 1.50
CA THR A 837 -43.05 17.55 1.48
C THR A 837 -41.96 16.64 2.06
N PRO A 838 -42.27 15.65 2.91
CA PRO A 838 -41.25 14.73 3.40
C PRO A 838 -40.90 13.66 2.36
N TYR A 839 -39.60 13.51 2.06
CA TYR A 839 -39.02 12.24 1.64
C TYR A 839 -38.64 11.45 2.89
N ALA A 840 -39.42 10.42 3.21
CA ALA A 840 -39.21 9.57 4.36
C ALA A 840 -39.54 8.12 3.97
N PRO A 841 -38.65 7.43 3.24
CA PRO A 841 -38.90 6.05 2.86
C PRO A 841 -38.94 5.16 4.12
N PRO A 842 -39.78 4.10 4.14
CA PRO A 842 -39.89 3.24 5.31
C PRO A 842 -38.63 2.39 5.53
N GLY A 843 -38.37 2.04 6.79
CA GLY A 843 -37.36 1.06 7.16
C GLY A 843 -37.81 -0.36 6.86
N GLY A 844 -36.87 -1.28 6.68
CA GLY A 844 -37.14 -2.71 6.54
C GLY A 844 -37.72 -3.15 5.18
N GLU A 845 -37.83 -2.25 4.19
CA GLU A 845 -38.35 -2.59 2.85
C GLU A 845 -37.39 -3.40 1.96
N ARG A 846 -36.17 -3.71 2.46
CA ARG A 846 -35.12 -4.41 1.72
C ARG A 846 -34.66 -3.63 0.48
N LEU A 847 -34.58 -2.31 0.61
CA LEU A 847 -34.10 -1.38 -0.42
C LEU A 847 -32.99 -0.49 0.14
N ALA A 848 -31.84 -0.47 -0.53
CA ALA A 848 -30.77 0.48 -0.23
C ALA A 848 -31.24 1.93 -0.48
N PRO A 849 -30.64 2.95 0.18
CA PRO A 849 -31.05 4.35 0.04
C PRO A 849 -31.16 4.82 -1.42
N ARG A 850 -30.16 4.49 -2.25
CA ARG A 850 -30.16 4.81 -3.68
C ARG A 850 -31.35 4.18 -4.44
N GLN A 851 -31.80 3.00 -4.02
CA GLN A 851 -32.91 2.29 -4.66
C GLN A 851 -34.24 2.92 -4.24
N GLN A 852 -34.41 3.26 -2.96
CA GLN A 852 -35.55 4.05 -2.47
C GLN A 852 -35.64 5.38 -3.23
N LEU A 853 -34.51 6.08 -3.40
CA LEU A 853 -34.46 7.35 -4.11
C LEU A 853 -34.78 7.21 -5.62
N ARG A 854 -34.39 6.11 -6.26
CA ARG A 854 -34.76 5.82 -7.66
C ARG A 854 -36.24 5.48 -7.82
N ALA A 855 -36.83 4.80 -6.85
CA ALA A 855 -38.25 4.45 -6.85
C ALA A 855 -39.16 5.66 -6.59
N TRP A 856 -38.64 6.66 -5.88
CA TRP A 856 -39.39 7.86 -5.53
C TRP A 856 -39.52 8.84 -6.70
N LYS A 857 -40.74 9.36 -6.89
CA LYS A 857 -41.10 10.29 -7.98
C LYS A 857 -41.27 11.75 -7.52
N GLY A 858 -40.95 12.07 -6.27
CA GLY A 858 -41.07 13.42 -5.72
C GLY A 858 -39.90 14.34 -6.08
N SER A 859 -40.01 15.60 -5.67
CA SER A 859 -38.98 16.62 -5.90
C SER A 859 -37.73 16.35 -5.07
N LYS A 860 -36.56 16.28 -5.69
CA LYS A 860 -35.29 16.17 -4.96
C LYS A 860 -34.76 17.52 -4.47
N GLY A 861 -35.42 18.62 -4.82
CA GLY A 861 -35.01 19.96 -4.43
C GLY A 861 -35.00 20.12 -2.91
N ARG A 862 -33.99 20.80 -2.39
CA ARG A 862 -33.82 21.14 -0.98
C ARG A 862 -33.70 22.65 -0.85
N SER A 863 -34.04 23.20 0.31
CA SER A 863 -33.84 24.60 0.64
C SER A 863 -33.20 24.74 2.03
N ALA A 864 -32.51 25.86 2.25
CA ALA A 864 -31.91 26.17 3.55
C ALA A 864 -32.97 26.15 4.67
N GLY A 865 -34.10 26.85 4.50
CA GLY A 865 -35.17 26.87 5.51
C GLY A 865 -35.75 25.50 5.85
N GLN A 866 -35.90 24.59 4.89
CA GLN A 866 -36.38 23.22 5.17
C GLN A 866 -35.31 22.34 5.82
N THR A 867 -34.03 22.56 5.48
CA THR A 867 -32.88 21.93 6.15
C THR A 867 -32.82 22.36 7.62
N ALA A 868 -32.89 23.67 7.89
CA ALA A 868 -32.89 24.21 9.24
C ALA A 868 -34.11 23.75 10.05
N ARG A 869 -35.30 23.73 9.43
CA ARG A 869 -36.52 23.20 10.04
C ARG A 869 -36.31 21.76 10.49
N GLN A 870 -35.78 20.92 9.62
CA GLN A 870 -35.57 19.49 9.89
C GLN A 870 -34.71 19.28 11.14
N VAL A 871 -33.59 19.98 11.23
CA VAL A 871 -32.67 19.89 12.37
C VAL A 871 -33.29 20.48 13.63
N ARG A 872 -33.95 21.65 13.52
CA ARG A 872 -34.57 22.37 14.64
C ARG A 872 -35.71 21.59 15.28
N GLU A 873 -36.56 20.94 14.49
CA GLU A 873 -37.66 20.13 15.03
C GLU A 873 -37.13 19.04 15.97
N LEU A 874 -36.08 18.31 15.56
CA LEU A 874 -35.44 17.30 16.39
C LEU A 874 -34.73 17.91 17.60
N ARG A 875 -34.01 19.02 17.40
CA ARG A 875 -33.26 19.71 18.46
C ARG A 875 -34.17 20.24 19.57
N LEU A 876 -35.35 20.75 19.21
CA LEU A 876 -36.34 21.24 20.18
C LEU A 876 -37.08 20.10 20.88
N ALA A 877 -37.35 19.00 20.17
CA ALA A 877 -37.98 17.81 20.75
C ALA A 877 -37.05 17.07 21.74
N HIS A 878 -35.74 17.07 21.47
CA HIS A 878 -34.72 16.36 22.24
C HIS A 878 -33.56 17.30 22.64
N PRO A 879 -33.80 18.27 23.54
CA PRO A 879 -32.83 19.32 23.89
C PRO A 879 -31.55 18.81 24.57
N GLU A 880 -31.54 17.58 25.09
CA GLU A 880 -30.39 16.92 25.68
C GLU A 880 -29.49 16.17 24.67
N LYS A 881 -29.99 15.90 23.46
CA LYS A 881 -29.28 15.15 22.43
C LYS A 881 -28.67 16.08 21.40
N ALA A 882 -27.52 15.70 20.84
CA ALA A 882 -27.00 16.36 19.66
C ALA A 882 -27.78 15.93 18.42
N VAL A 883 -27.93 16.84 17.45
CA VAL A 883 -28.47 16.52 16.13
C VAL A 883 -27.34 16.73 15.12
N ILE A 884 -27.10 15.76 14.25
CA ILE A 884 -26.20 15.91 13.10
C ILE A 884 -26.98 15.70 11.80
N CYS A 885 -26.53 16.29 10.71
CA CYS A 885 -27.14 16.09 9.40
C CYS A 885 -26.07 15.57 8.43
N SER A 886 -26.15 14.28 8.12
CA SER A 886 -25.24 13.59 7.21
C SER A 886 -25.84 13.40 5.81
N SER A 887 -27.02 13.98 5.56
CA SER A 887 -27.72 13.85 4.28
C SER A 887 -27.05 14.67 3.17
N GLU A 888 -26.73 14.03 2.05
CA GLU A 888 -26.14 14.68 0.87
C GLU A 888 -27.01 15.83 0.34
N GLY A 889 -26.41 16.99 0.10
CA GLY A 889 -27.11 18.16 -0.44
C GLY A 889 -27.89 18.99 0.58
N SER A 890 -27.68 18.75 1.88
CA SER A 890 -28.09 19.68 2.94
C SER A 890 -27.24 20.96 2.92
N ASP A 891 -27.84 22.10 3.26
CA ASP A 891 -27.12 23.37 3.41
C ASP A 891 -26.38 23.39 4.77
N PRO A 892 -25.04 23.48 4.82
CA PRO A 892 -24.28 23.36 6.07
C PRO A 892 -24.58 24.48 7.07
N VAL A 893 -24.82 25.71 6.59
CA VAL A 893 -25.12 26.85 7.46
C VAL A 893 -26.51 26.67 8.07
N ALA A 894 -27.47 26.22 7.28
CA ALA A 894 -28.82 25.89 7.77
C ALA A 894 -28.82 24.72 8.76
N VAL A 895 -27.94 23.73 8.59
CA VAL A 895 -27.76 22.66 9.58
C VAL A 895 -27.32 23.27 10.91
N LEU A 896 -26.29 24.13 10.91
CA LEU A 896 -25.80 24.75 12.14
C LEU A 896 -26.87 25.64 12.80
N LEU A 897 -27.49 26.55 12.04
CA LEU A 897 -28.51 27.48 12.56
C LEU A 897 -29.81 26.79 12.96
N GLY A 898 -30.07 25.60 12.40
CA GLY A 898 -31.12 24.69 12.86
C GLY A 898 -30.80 24.02 14.20
N GLY A 899 -29.59 24.17 14.75
CA GLY A 899 -29.17 23.53 16.00
C GLY A 899 -28.30 22.28 15.80
N GLY A 900 -27.72 22.09 14.62
CA GLY A 900 -26.99 20.89 14.25
C GLY A 900 -25.49 20.96 14.56
N SER A 901 -24.96 19.92 15.20
CA SER A 901 -23.52 19.70 15.40
C SER A 901 -22.85 19.10 14.17
N LEU A 902 -21.51 19.15 14.10
CA LEU A 902 -20.71 18.60 12.99
C LEU A 902 -21.15 19.11 11.61
N ALA A 903 -21.68 20.34 11.57
CA ALA A 903 -22.04 21.01 10.32
C ALA A 903 -20.78 21.24 9.48
N ALA A 904 -20.87 21.02 8.17
CA ALA A 904 -19.77 21.20 7.23
C ALA A 904 -19.50 22.68 6.88
N VAL A 905 -19.55 23.55 7.89
CA VAL A 905 -19.15 24.95 7.79
C VAL A 905 -17.65 25.08 8.07
N GLY A 906 -17.02 26.13 7.54
CA GLY A 906 -15.61 26.41 7.79
C GLY A 906 -15.29 26.67 9.26
N PRO A 907 -14.00 26.86 9.61
CA PRO A 907 -13.61 27.22 10.96
C PRO A 907 -14.36 28.48 11.42
N LEU A 908 -15.03 28.38 12.56
CA LEU A 908 -15.74 29.51 13.15
C LEU A 908 -14.76 30.42 13.88
N ASP A 909 -15.13 31.69 14.01
CA ASP A 909 -14.49 32.57 14.98
C ASP A 909 -14.60 31.91 16.39
N PRO A 910 -13.51 31.85 17.18
CA PRO A 910 -13.53 31.18 18.48
C PRO A 910 -14.60 31.69 19.45
N GLU A 911 -14.94 32.99 19.40
CA GLU A 911 -16.00 33.59 20.23
C GLU A 911 -17.37 33.11 19.78
N VAL A 912 -17.62 33.09 18.46
CA VAL A 912 -18.86 32.56 17.88
C VAL A 912 -19.03 31.09 18.23
N GLY A 913 -17.99 30.28 18.04
CA GLY A 913 -18.01 28.84 18.32
C GLY A 913 -18.25 28.51 19.79
N ALA A 914 -17.73 29.31 20.72
CA ALA A 914 -17.99 29.18 22.14
C ALA A 914 -19.40 29.66 22.53
N ALA A 915 -19.87 30.77 21.96
CA ALA A 915 -21.18 31.33 22.25
C ALA A 915 -22.33 30.37 21.87
N ILE A 916 -22.19 29.69 20.73
CA ILE A 916 -23.18 28.71 20.22
C ILE A 916 -23.53 27.64 21.26
N VAL A 917 -22.57 27.21 22.09
CA VAL A 917 -22.75 26.16 23.11
C VAL A 917 -23.84 26.52 24.13
N ALA A 918 -24.09 27.81 24.36
CA ALA A 918 -25.15 28.31 25.25
C ALA A 918 -26.47 28.65 24.52
N MET A 919 -26.50 28.54 23.20
CA MET A 919 -27.63 28.97 22.37
C MET A 919 -28.60 27.86 22.02
N ARG A 920 -29.82 28.25 21.64
CA ARG A 920 -30.87 27.37 21.11
C ARG A 920 -31.34 27.87 19.74
N PRO A 921 -31.76 26.96 18.84
CA PRO A 921 -32.29 27.37 17.54
C PRO A 921 -33.69 27.99 17.68
N ILE A 922 -33.90 29.11 16.98
CA ILE A 922 -35.19 29.76 16.81
C ILE A 922 -35.55 29.86 15.31
N ALA A 923 -36.81 30.12 15.01
CA ALA A 923 -37.24 30.38 13.63
C ALA A 923 -36.69 31.75 13.19
N GLY A 924 -36.30 31.87 11.92
CA GLY A 924 -35.87 33.14 11.35
C GLY A 924 -37.04 34.12 11.19
N ASP A 925 -36.71 35.40 11.12
CA ASP A 925 -37.71 36.49 11.04
C ASP A 925 -38.40 36.54 9.65
N ALA A 926 -37.81 35.89 8.64
CA ALA A 926 -38.33 35.83 7.27
C ALA A 926 -38.75 34.40 6.86
N ALA A 927 -39.79 34.31 6.00
CA ALA A 927 -40.26 33.04 5.47
C ALA A 927 -39.20 32.38 4.56
N GLY A 928 -38.74 31.18 4.93
CA GLY A 928 -37.74 30.41 4.17
C GLY A 928 -36.28 30.60 4.63
N ASP A 929 -36.06 31.41 5.68
CA ASP A 929 -34.76 31.66 6.29
C ASP A 929 -34.16 30.39 6.95
N ALA A 930 -32.83 30.31 6.95
CA ALA A 930 -32.04 29.29 7.64
C ALA A 930 -32.19 29.34 9.17
N GLY A 931 -32.84 30.38 9.70
CA GLY A 931 -33.07 30.57 11.13
C GLY A 931 -31.89 31.23 11.83
N CYS A 932 -31.94 31.28 13.16
CA CYS A 932 -30.83 31.79 13.96
C CYS A 932 -30.73 31.05 15.30
N LEU A 933 -29.56 31.17 15.94
CA LEU A 933 -29.32 30.67 17.29
C LEU A 933 -29.43 31.83 18.27
N GLU A 934 -30.09 31.66 19.40
CA GLU A 934 -30.27 32.70 20.41
C GLU A 934 -29.93 32.16 21.80
N ASP A 935 -29.24 32.97 22.62
CA ASP A 935 -28.99 32.66 24.03
C ASP A 935 -30.04 33.31 24.95
N ARG A 936 -29.90 33.07 26.26
CA ARG A 936 -30.83 33.64 27.27
C ARG A 936 -30.73 35.16 27.42
N GLU A 937 -29.65 35.77 26.93
CA GLU A 937 -29.39 37.21 27.00
C GLU A 937 -29.87 37.93 25.72
N GLY A 938 -30.44 37.19 24.76
CA GLY A 938 -30.93 37.73 23.49
C GLY A 938 -29.83 38.05 22.48
N ARG A 939 -28.61 37.52 22.68
CA ARG A 939 -27.56 37.54 21.64
C ARG A 939 -27.89 36.48 20.61
N ARG A 940 -27.69 36.80 19.33
CA ARG A 940 -28.01 35.92 18.22
C ARG A 940 -26.78 35.58 17.41
N VAL A 941 -26.73 34.36 16.87
CA VAL A 941 -25.87 34.01 15.74
C VAL A 941 -26.74 33.91 14.49
N VAL A 942 -26.42 34.75 13.51
CA VAL A 942 -27.10 34.86 12.21
C VAL A 942 -26.08 34.68 11.08
N ALA A 943 -26.54 34.25 9.91
CA ALA A 943 -25.74 34.29 8.70
C ALA A 943 -25.93 35.64 7.98
N ASP A 944 -24.83 36.32 7.68
CA ASP A 944 -24.79 37.48 6.78
C ASP A 944 -24.64 37.04 5.31
N ASP A 945 -24.78 37.95 4.35
CA ASP A 945 -24.47 37.70 2.94
C ASP A 945 -22.99 38.04 2.67
N PRO A 946 -22.05 37.06 2.64
CA PRO A 946 -22.12 35.78 1.92
C PRO A 946 -21.78 34.53 2.79
N GLY A 947 -22.57 34.24 3.81
CA GLY A 947 -22.46 33.03 4.64
C GLY A 947 -21.52 33.14 5.85
N VAL A 948 -21.11 34.35 6.24
CA VAL A 948 -20.35 34.60 7.48
C VAL A 948 -21.29 34.57 8.67
N LEU A 949 -20.91 33.85 9.72
CA LEU A 949 -21.69 33.75 10.96
C LEU A 949 -21.26 34.87 11.92
N LEU A 950 -22.22 35.72 12.30
CA LEU A 950 -21.97 36.88 13.15
C LEU A 950 -22.70 36.73 14.49
N LEU A 951 -22.01 37.04 15.58
CA LEU A 951 -22.58 37.18 16.92
C LEU A 951 -23.10 38.61 17.10
N THR A 952 -24.40 38.78 17.29
CA THR A 952 -25.03 40.08 17.52
C THR A 952 -24.93 40.50 18.98
N ALA A 953 -24.92 41.82 19.22
CA ALA A 953 -25.07 42.37 20.57
C ALA A 953 -26.45 41.99 21.17
N PRO A 954 -26.60 41.96 22.51
CA PRO A 954 -27.88 41.71 23.17
C PRO A 954 -28.93 42.71 22.69
N ALA A 955 -30.17 42.27 22.47
CA ALA A 955 -31.26 43.18 22.14
C ALA A 955 -31.39 44.26 23.24
N ALA A 956 -31.32 45.54 22.84
CA ALA A 956 -31.50 46.64 23.78
C ALA A 956 -32.88 46.51 24.44
N ALA A 957 -32.90 46.40 25.77
CA ALA A 957 -34.15 46.34 26.53
C ALA A 957 -34.99 47.59 26.20
N THR A 958 -36.15 47.40 25.56
CA THR A 958 -37.13 48.46 25.38
C THR A 958 -37.55 48.93 26.77
N PRO A 959 -37.34 50.20 27.15
CA PRO A 959 -37.78 50.69 28.45
C PRO A 959 -39.32 50.66 28.51
N PRO A 960 -39.88 50.49 29.73
CA PRO A 960 -41.28 50.12 29.95
C PRO A 960 -42.31 51.13 29.44
#